data_AF-A0A6P5QKA0-F1
#
_entry.id   AF-A0A6P5QKA0-F1
#
_cell.length_a   1.000
_cell.length_b   1.000
_cell.length_c   1.000
_cell.angle_alpha   90.00
_cell.angle_beta   90.00
_cell.angle_gamma   90.00
#
_symmetry.space_group_name_H-M   'P 1'
#
loop_
_entity.id
_entity.type
_entity.pdbx_description
1 polymer ?
#
loop_
_entity_poly.entity_id
_entity_poly.type
_entity_poly.pdbx_seq_one_letter_code
_entity_poly.pdbx_strand_id
1 'polypeptide(L)'
;MNQANRACTLRRLDLQRHGRAVVPRSTAERRSETSHRARDLVRTGFRVRPSAAYRRNWSGYTEECGTVWTPTSGRPTVRLGLASSGRGSSSRDKDRSATTVSSSAPMPAGGKSSRTNCPPLAPPKTANRLINEKSPYLLQHAYNPVDWYPWGQEAFDKAQKENKPIFLSVGYSTCHWCHMMEEESFQNEEIGRLLNENFICVMVDREERPDVDKVYMTFVQATSSGGGWPMNVWLTPSLQPFVGGTYFPPEDGLTRVGFRTVLMRICDQWKLNKNTLLENSQRVTTALLARSEISVGDRQIPASAATMNSRCFQQLDEGYDEEYGGFAEAPKFPTPVILKFLFSYWLSHRLTQDGSRAQQMALHTLKMMANGGIQDHVGQGFHRYSTDRQWHIPHFEKMLYDQAQLSVVYTQAFQISGDEFYADVAKGILQYVTRTLSHRSGGFYSAEDADSPPERGMKPQEGAYYVWTVKEVQQLLPEPVVGASEPLTSGQLLMKHYGLSEAGNINSSQDPKGELHGQNVLMVRYSLELTAARYGLEVEAVRALLNTGLEKLFQARKHRPKAHLDNKMLAAWNGLMVSGFAVTGAALGMEKLVAQATNGAKFLKRHMFDVSSGRLKRTCYAGTGGTVEQSNPPCWGFLEDYAFVVRGLLDLYEASQESSWLEWALRLQDIQDKLFWDPRGGGYFCSEAELGTDLPLRLKDDQDGAEPSANSVSAHNLLRLHSFTGHKDWMDKCVCLLTAFSERMRRVPVALPEMVRTLSAQQQTLKQIVICGDPQAKDTKALLQCVHSIYVPNKVLILADGDPSSFLSRQLPFLSNLRRVEDRATVYIFENQACSMPITDPCELRKLLHQ
;
A
#
# COMPACT_ATOMS: atom_id res chain seq x y z
N MET A 1 39.80 14.37 -45.03
CA MET A 1 39.45 14.24 -46.46
C MET A 1 38.07 13.59 -46.58
N ASN A 2 37.09 14.41 -46.98
CA ASN A 2 35.73 14.20 -47.52
C ASN A 2 34.98 12.88 -47.25
N GLN A 3 33.85 12.91 -46.52
CA GLN A 3 32.46 13.20 -46.98
C GLN A 3 31.92 12.17 -47.99
N ALA A 4 31.01 11.27 -47.61
CA ALA A 4 29.56 11.44 -47.45
C ALA A 4 28.73 11.34 -48.76
N ASN A 5 27.67 10.53 -48.68
CA ASN A 5 26.27 10.86 -49.02
C ASN A 5 25.55 10.19 -50.24
N ARG A 6 24.24 9.93 -49.99
CA ARG A 6 23.05 9.69 -50.87
C ARG A 6 22.71 8.21 -51.21
N ALA A 7 21.55 7.61 -50.88
CA ALA A 7 20.11 7.97 -50.69
C ALA A 7 19.20 7.73 -51.94
N CYS A 8 17.96 7.28 -51.64
CA CYS A 8 16.70 7.35 -52.44
C CYS A 8 16.42 6.26 -53.52
N THR A 9 15.23 5.72 -53.81
CA THR A 9 13.87 5.60 -53.19
C THR A 9 12.97 4.72 -54.11
N LEU A 10 11.89 4.11 -53.56
CA LEU A 10 10.53 3.90 -54.15
C LEU A 10 10.29 3.12 -55.47
N ARG A 11 9.44 2.06 -55.47
CA ARG A 11 7.96 2.05 -55.71
C ARG A 11 7.38 0.65 -56.04
N ARG A 12 6.09 0.48 -55.70
CA ARG A 12 5.18 -0.69 -55.86
C ARG A 12 4.63 -0.86 -57.30
N LEU A 13 4.18 -2.08 -57.68
CA LEU A 13 2.75 -2.46 -57.93
C LEU A 13 2.55 -3.81 -58.67
N ASP A 14 1.38 -4.42 -58.39
CA ASP A 14 0.82 -5.75 -58.71
C ASP A 14 0.41 -6.05 -60.17
N LEU A 15 0.16 -7.35 -60.49
CA LEU A 15 -1.05 -7.98 -61.12
C LEU A 15 -0.76 -9.43 -61.60
N GLN A 16 -1.43 -10.48 -61.07
CA GLN A 16 -2.54 -11.32 -61.63
C GLN A 16 -2.25 -12.05 -63.00
N ARG A 17 -2.57 -13.32 -63.31
CA ARG A 17 -3.74 -14.22 -63.00
C ARG A 17 -3.60 -15.65 -63.64
N HIS A 18 -4.33 -16.64 -63.06
CA HIS A 18 -5.02 -17.87 -63.62
C HIS A 18 -4.21 -19.10 -64.15
N GLY A 19 -4.60 -20.38 -63.96
CA GLY A 19 -5.72 -21.04 -63.24
C GLY A 19 -5.87 -22.58 -63.53
N ARG A 20 -6.59 -23.30 -62.63
CA ARG A 20 -7.43 -24.56 -62.77
C ARG A 20 -6.78 -25.91 -63.19
N ALA A 21 -7.21 -27.12 -62.76
CA ALA A 21 -8.31 -27.65 -61.92
C ALA A 21 -8.16 -29.18 -61.64
N VAL A 22 -9.08 -29.71 -60.79
CA VAL A 22 -9.75 -31.05 -60.78
C VAL A 22 -9.47 -32.02 -59.60
N VAL A 23 -10.58 -32.53 -59.04
CA VAL A 23 -10.79 -33.49 -57.93
C VAL A 23 -11.44 -34.77 -58.49
N PRO A 24 -11.40 -35.94 -57.80
CA PRO A 24 -12.68 -36.53 -57.33
C PRO A 24 -12.64 -37.22 -55.94
N ARG A 25 -13.85 -37.42 -55.36
CA ARG A 25 -14.21 -38.10 -54.09
C ARG A 25 -14.72 -39.54 -54.31
N SER A 26 -14.65 -40.43 -53.29
CA SER A 26 -15.76 -41.28 -52.76
C SER A 26 -15.28 -42.16 -51.55
N THR A 27 -15.93 -42.09 -50.36
CA THR A 27 -16.83 -43.08 -49.63
C THR A 27 -16.18 -44.39 -49.13
N ALA A 28 -16.44 -45.05 -47.99
CA ALA A 28 -17.18 -44.92 -46.72
C ALA A 28 -16.70 -46.12 -45.82
N GLU A 29 -16.59 -46.06 -44.48
CA GLU A 29 -17.39 -46.78 -43.43
C GLU A 29 -16.52 -46.88 -42.14
N ARG A 30 -16.89 -46.34 -40.97
CA ARG A 30 -17.71 -46.81 -39.80
C ARG A 30 -16.90 -47.26 -38.54
N ARG A 31 -17.32 -46.67 -37.38
CA ARG A 31 -17.13 -47.02 -35.93
C ARG A 31 -15.76 -46.67 -35.30
N SER A 32 -15.62 -46.09 -34.09
CA SER A 32 -16.49 -45.84 -32.90
C SER A 32 -15.90 -44.68 -32.05
N GLU A 33 -16.67 -43.64 -31.71
CA GLU A 33 -17.21 -43.30 -30.36
C GLU A 33 -16.23 -43.31 -29.16
N THR A 34 -15.90 -42.13 -28.60
CA THR A 34 -16.40 -41.61 -27.29
C THR A 34 -15.67 -40.32 -26.87
N SER A 35 -16.34 -39.49 -26.05
CA SER A 35 -15.85 -38.28 -25.34
C SER A 35 -16.18 -36.89 -25.95
N HIS A 36 -17.47 -36.58 -26.05
CA HIS A 36 -17.99 -35.22 -25.93
C HIS A 36 -19.28 -35.25 -25.11
N ARG A 37 -19.18 -35.04 -23.79
CA ARG A 37 -20.28 -34.67 -22.89
C ARG A 37 -19.71 -34.20 -21.55
N ALA A 38 -19.50 -32.89 -21.42
CA ALA A 38 -19.33 -32.21 -20.12
C ALA A 38 -19.49 -30.68 -20.28
N ARG A 39 -20.54 -30.24 -20.96
CA ARG A 39 -21.04 -28.85 -20.92
C ARG A 39 -22.53 -28.92 -21.19
N ASP A 40 -23.32 -29.03 -20.13
CA ASP A 40 -24.73 -28.61 -20.02
C ASP A 40 -25.34 -29.31 -18.81
N LEU A 41 -25.34 -28.63 -17.64
CA LEU A 41 -26.27 -28.82 -16.53
C LEU A 41 -25.91 -27.91 -15.33
N VAL A 42 -25.88 -26.59 -15.53
CA VAL A 42 -26.08 -25.58 -14.46
C VAL A 42 -26.68 -24.34 -15.10
N ARG A 43 -27.99 -24.35 -15.36
CA ARG A 43 -28.76 -23.17 -15.79
C ARG A 43 -30.21 -23.30 -15.36
N THR A 44 -30.47 -23.06 -14.09
CA THR A 44 -31.80 -22.69 -13.59
C THR A 44 -31.63 -21.64 -12.48
N GLY A 45 -32.26 -20.47 -12.68
CA GLY A 45 -32.40 -19.41 -11.70
C GLY A 45 -31.42 -18.25 -11.80
N PHE A 46 -31.48 -17.45 -12.87
CA PHE A 46 -31.25 -15.98 -12.95
C PHE A 46 -31.14 -15.60 -14.44
N ARG A 47 -32.07 -14.77 -14.95
CA ARG A 47 -32.03 -14.22 -16.31
C ARG A 47 -32.16 -12.70 -16.27
N VAL A 48 -31.08 -12.00 -16.62
CA VAL A 48 -31.11 -10.76 -17.41
C VAL A 48 -30.32 -11.08 -18.69
N ARG A 49 -30.87 -10.78 -19.86
CA ARG A 49 -30.31 -11.15 -21.18
C ARG A 49 -29.09 -10.29 -21.54
N PRO A 50 -27.98 -10.87 -22.05
CA PRO A 50 -26.99 -10.12 -22.82
C PRO A 50 -27.14 -10.41 -24.34
N SER A 51 -26.99 -9.37 -25.16
CA SER A 51 -26.73 -9.48 -26.60
C SER A 51 -25.26 -9.85 -26.83
N ALA A 52 -25.00 -10.58 -27.92
CA ALA A 52 -23.70 -11.20 -28.21
C ALA A 52 -22.86 -10.35 -29.17
N ALA A 53 -21.61 -10.08 -28.81
CA ALA A 53 -20.46 -10.04 -29.71
C ALA A 53 -19.18 -10.33 -28.91
N TYR A 54 -18.36 -11.27 -29.39
CA TYR A 54 -17.25 -11.89 -28.66
C TYR A 54 -15.91 -11.46 -29.28
N ARG A 55 -15.06 -10.74 -28.53
CA ARG A 55 -13.58 -10.76 -28.62
C ARG A 55 -13.01 -10.56 -27.22
N ARG A 56 -12.09 -11.43 -26.83
CA ARG A 56 -11.49 -11.51 -25.48
C ARG A 56 -10.42 -10.43 -25.30
N ASN A 57 -10.58 -9.56 -24.31
CA ASN A 57 -9.53 -8.84 -23.58
C ASN A 57 -9.95 -8.79 -22.11
N TRP A 58 -9.02 -9.09 -21.19
CA TRP A 58 -9.23 -8.97 -19.75
C TRP A 58 -8.92 -7.53 -19.34
N SER A 59 -9.95 -6.69 -19.33
CA SER A 59 -10.03 -5.44 -18.56
C SER A 59 -11.53 -5.17 -18.33
N GLY A 60 -11.90 -5.01 -17.07
CA GLY A 60 -13.29 -4.94 -16.63
C GLY A 60 -13.91 -3.55 -16.83
N TYR A 61 -14.65 -3.44 -17.93
CA TYR A 61 -15.83 -2.60 -18.21
C TYR A 61 -15.73 -1.10 -18.58
N THR A 62 -16.32 -0.89 -19.77
CA THR A 62 -16.73 0.26 -20.58
C THR A 62 -18.15 0.75 -20.16
N GLU A 63 -18.77 1.84 -20.65
CA GLU A 63 -18.88 2.30 -22.04
C GLU A 63 -19.55 3.69 -22.16
N GLU A 64 -19.23 4.37 -23.28
CA GLU A 64 -19.70 5.68 -23.76
C GLU A 64 -21.07 5.64 -24.47
N CYS A 65 -21.73 6.82 -24.56
CA CYS A 65 -22.33 7.45 -25.76
C CYS A 65 -23.38 8.49 -25.31
N GLY A 66 -23.52 9.70 -25.87
CA GLY A 66 -22.83 10.37 -26.96
C GLY A 66 -23.51 11.71 -27.32
N THR A 67 -22.81 12.48 -28.16
CA THR A 67 -23.31 13.46 -29.15
C THR A 67 -23.86 14.83 -28.72
N VAL A 68 -22.95 15.82 -28.85
CA VAL A 68 -23.10 17.16 -29.46
C VAL A 68 -24.51 17.56 -29.92
N TRP A 69 -25.04 18.63 -29.30
CA TRP A 69 -25.99 19.57 -29.91
C TRP A 69 -25.68 20.99 -29.40
N THR A 70 -25.34 21.90 -30.30
CA THR A 70 -25.54 23.35 -30.10
C THR A 70 -26.93 23.70 -30.63
N PRO A 71 -27.69 24.56 -29.91
CA PRO A 71 -28.10 25.78 -30.59
C PRO A 71 -28.12 27.04 -29.71
N THR A 72 -28.07 28.15 -30.43
CA THR A 72 -28.09 29.56 -30.09
C THR A 72 -29.38 30.07 -29.40
N SER A 73 -29.18 31.16 -28.63
CA SER A 73 -30.06 32.33 -28.42
C SER A 73 -31.47 32.16 -27.81
N GLY A 74 -31.70 32.87 -26.70
CA GLY A 74 -33.04 33.26 -26.25
C GLY A 74 -33.06 33.84 -24.83
N ARG A 75 -33.10 35.18 -24.71
CA ARG A 75 -33.56 35.88 -23.48
C ARG A 75 -35.07 35.60 -23.27
N PRO A 76 -35.61 35.69 -22.04
CA PRO A 76 -36.15 36.97 -21.56
C PRO A 76 -35.96 37.28 -20.05
N THR A 77 -35.55 38.52 -19.82
CA THR A 77 -36.04 39.54 -18.86
C THR A 77 -36.83 39.23 -17.57
N VAL A 78 -36.25 39.71 -16.44
CA VAL A 78 -36.76 40.74 -15.48
C VAL A 78 -37.83 40.37 -14.42
N ARG A 79 -37.46 40.49 -13.12
CA ARG A 79 -37.91 41.52 -12.13
C ARG A 79 -37.18 41.27 -10.78
N LEU A 80 -36.30 42.15 -10.32
CA LEU A 80 -36.52 43.38 -9.50
C LEU A 80 -36.98 43.12 -8.05
N GLY A 81 -36.14 43.54 -7.10
CA GLY A 81 -36.46 43.67 -5.67
C GLY A 81 -35.27 44.17 -4.86
N LEU A 82 -35.13 45.49 -4.77
CA LEU A 82 -34.13 46.23 -3.97
C LEU A 82 -34.39 46.11 -2.45
N ALA A 83 -33.30 46.19 -1.65
CA ALA A 83 -33.19 46.98 -0.40
C ALA A 83 -31.72 46.87 0.09
N SER A 84 -30.84 47.86 -0.10
CA SER A 84 -30.66 49.12 0.65
C SER A 84 -30.04 48.97 2.06
N SER A 85 -28.72 49.23 2.09
CA SER A 85 -28.00 50.21 2.95
C SER A 85 -28.14 50.21 4.48
N GLY A 86 -26.99 50.25 5.15
CA GLY A 86 -26.84 50.85 6.48
C GLY A 86 -25.38 50.85 6.96
N ARG A 87 -24.74 52.03 6.92
CA ARG A 87 -23.35 52.32 7.39
C ARG A 87 -23.30 52.58 8.90
N GLY A 88 -22.10 52.43 9.49
CA GLY A 88 -21.61 53.22 10.63
C GLY A 88 -20.79 52.39 11.64
N SER A 89 -19.46 52.55 11.76
CA SER A 89 -18.75 53.57 12.56
C SER A 89 -18.96 53.36 14.07
N SER A 90 -17.99 53.33 15.01
CA SER A 90 -16.54 53.57 15.03
C SER A 90 -16.02 53.31 16.47
N SER A 91 -14.70 53.09 16.63
CA SER A 91 -13.86 53.41 17.82
C SER A 91 -14.17 52.68 19.15
N ARG A 92 -13.28 52.52 20.13
CA ARG A 92 -11.84 52.70 20.36
C ARG A 92 -11.53 51.99 21.70
N ASP A 93 -10.30 51.52 21.82
CA ASP A 93 -9.45 51.52 23.03
C ASP A 93 -9.81 50.74 24.32
N LYS A 94 -8.87 49.84 24.63
CA LYS A 94 -8.01 49.79 25.84
C LYS A 94 -8.34 48.86 27.01
N ASP A 95 -7.34 47.99 27.19
CA ASP A 95 -6.55 47.74 28.41
C ASP A 95 -7.08 46.84 29.52
N ARG A 96 -6.25 45.79 29.71
CA ARG A 96 -5.59 45.36 30.95
C ARG A 96 -6.36 44.56 32.01
N SER A 97 -5.96 43.28 32.01
CA SER A 97 -5.25 42.59 33.10
C SER A 97 -6.00 42.19 34.37
N ALA A 98 -5.87 40.87 34.65
CA ALA A 98 -5.56 40.25 35.95
C ALA A 98 -6.62 40.46 37.06
N THR A 99 -6.98 39.50 37.91
CA THR A 99 -6.29 38.33 38.44
C THR A 99 -7.35 37.46 39.14
N THR A 100 -7.06 36.17 39.23
CA THR A 100 -7.49 35.18 40.24
C THR A 100 -8.17 35.68 41.53
N VAL A 101 -9.16 34.93 42.06
CA VAL A 101 -9.00 34.00 43.20
C VAL A 101 -10.39 33.46 43.64
N SER A 102 -10.46 32.13 43.69
CA SER A 102 -11.24 31.25 44.59
C SER A 102 -12.03 31.90 45.74
N SER A 103 -13.29 31.49 45.93
CA SER A 103 -13.66 30.63 47.08
C SER A 103 -15.17 30.41 47.18
N SER A 104 -15.47 29.27 47.78
CA SER A 104 -16.74 28.58 47.96
C SER A 104 -17.58 29.05 49.15
N ALA A 105 -18.88 28.71 49.09
CA ALA A 105 -19.83 28.38 50.17
C ALA A 105 -20.98 29.41 50.43
N PRO A 106 -22.09 29.04 51.11
CA PRO A 106 -23.34 28.61 50.46
C PRO A 106 -24.67 29.24 51.01
N MET A 107 -25.80 28.90 50.36
CA MET A 107 -27.24 29.01 50.77
C MET A 107 -27.93 30.39 50.58
N PRO A 108 -29.29 30.51 50.45
CA PRO A 108 -30.37 29.49 50.37
C PRO A 108 -31.43 29.71 49.24
N ALA A 109 -32.28 28.69 49.13
CA ALA A 109 -33.59 28.55 48.48
C ALA A 109 -34.34 29.77 47.90
N GLY A 110 -34.94 29.53 46.72
CA GLY A 110 -36.24 30.11 46.36
C GLY A 110 -36.34 30.68 44.95
N GLY A 111 -36.50 29.82 43.94
CA GLY A 111 -36.82 30.28 42.58
C GLY A 111 -37.45 29.18 41.75
N LYS A 112 -38.76 29.25 41.54
CA LYS A 112 -39.50 28.39 40.61
C LYS A 112 -38.94 28.63 39.19
N SER A 113 -38.15 27.70 38.66
CA SER A 113 -37.79 27.68 37.25
C SER A 113 -38.50 26.52 36.54
N SER A 114 -39.19 26.89 35.48
CA SER A 114 -39.76 26.05 34.43
C SER A 114 -38.96 24.77 34.17
N ARG A 115 -39.68 23.63 34.13
CA ARG A 115 -39.20 22.37 33.54
C ARG A 115 -38.75 22.64 32.11
N THR A 116 -37.46 22.81 31.89
CA THR A 116 -36.85 22.62 30.59
C THR A 116 -36.83 21.11 30.34
N ASN A 117 -37.57 20.68 29.32
CA ASN A 117 -37.51 19.32 28.79
C ASN A 117 -36.06 19.06 28.34
N CYS A 118 -35.26 18.42 29.19
CA CYS A 118 -34.13 17.64 28.68
C CYS A 118 -34.71 16.54 27.78
N PRO A 119 -34.22 16.34 26.55
CA PRO A 119 -34.55 15.15 25.80
C PRO A 119 -34.16 13.93 26.66
N PRO A 120 -34.95 12.84 26.63
CA PRO A 120 -34.59 11.64 27.37
C PRO A 120 -33.18 11.23 26.95
N LEU A 121 -32.28 11.09 27.94
CA LEU A 121 -30.99 10.43 27.75
C LEU A 121 -31.27 9.11 27.03
N ALA A 122 -30.66 8.93 25.86
CA ALA A 122 -30.74 7.65 25.16
C ALA A 122 -30.40 6.53 26.15
N PRO A 123 -31.13 5.40 26.14
CA PRO A 123 -30.83 4.29 27.03
C PRO A 123 -29.35 3.91 26.86
N PRO A 124 -28.63 3.55 27.95
CA PRO A 124 -27.23 3.20 27.86
C PRO A 124 -27.06 2.07 26.83
N LYS A 125 -26.25 2.32 25.80
CA LYS A 125 -25.94 1.31 24.78
C LYS A 125 -25.27 0.12 25.46
N THR A 126 -25.82 -1.07 25.27
CA THR A 126 -25.26 -2.31 25.83
C THR A 126 -24.09 -2.75 24.93
N ALA A 127 -22.93 -3.00 25.54
CA ALA A 127 -21.77 -3.46 24.81
C ALA A 127 -21.91 -4.94 24.41
N ASN A 128 -21.50 -5.29 23.19
CA ASN A 128 -21.30 -6.68 22.76
C ASN A 128 -19.87 -7.16 23.14
N ARG A 129 -19.49 -8.35 22.67
CA ARG A 129 -18.22 -9.01 23.06
C ARG A 129 -16.97 -8.25 22.63
N LEU A 130 -17.05 -7.44 21.57
CA LEU A 130 -15.89 -6.71 21.02
C LEU A 130 -15.33 -5.67 21.99
N ILE A 131 -16.05 -5.31 23.06
CA ILE A 131 -15.53 -4.42 24.11
C ILE A 131 -14.27 -4.96 24.82
N ASN A 132 -14.04 -6.26 24.72
CA ASN A 132 -12.86 -6.92 25.31
C ASN A 132 -11.65 -6.97 24.35
N GLU A 133 -11.83 -6.54 23.10
CA GLU A 133 -10.76 -6.51 22.11
C GLU A 133 -9.85 -5.29 22.28
N LYS A 134 -8.68 -5.33 21.64
CA LYS A 134 -7.72 -4.22 21.62
C LYS A 134 -7.69 -3.47 20.29
N SER A 135 -8.08 -4.11 19.19
CA SER A 135 -8.19 -3.48 17.87
C SER A 135 -9.09 -2.24 17.95
N PRO A 136 -8.60 -1.05 17.51
CA PRO A 136 -9.46 0.13 17.36
C PRO A 136 -10.66 -0.13 16.45
N TYR A 137 -10.49 -0.94 15.41
CA TYR A 137 -11.57 -1.32 14.50
C TYR A 137 -12.64 -2.14 15.22
N LEU A 138 -12.27 -3.20 15.94
CA LEU A 138 -13.26 -4.02 16.65
C LEU A 138 -13.96 -3.23 17.77
N LEU A 139 -13.22 -2.41 18.51
CA LEU A 139 -13.77 -1.56 19.57
C LEU A 139 -14.77 -0.54 19.05
N GLN A 140 -14.59 -0.03 17.83
CA GLN A 140 -15.54 0.88 17.18
C GLN A 140 -16.95 0.25 17.07
N HIS A 141 -17.03 -1.07 16.89
CA HIS A 141 -18.30 -1.78 16.71
C HIS A 141 -18.88 -2.36 18.01
N ALA A 142 -18.24 -2.12 19.17
CA ALA A 142 -18.63 -2.74 20.45
C ALA A 142 -20.01 -2.33 20.95
N TYR A 143 -20.55 -1.20 20.50
CA TYR A 143 -21.87 -0.67 20.91
C TYR A 143 -22.92 -0.67 19.81
N ASN A 144 -22.66 -1.38 18.71
CA ASN A 144 -23.62 -1.54 17.63
C ASN A 144 -24.78 -2.46 18.07
N PRO A 145 -26.01 -2.24 17.56
CA PRO A 145 -27.14 -3.14 17.76
C PRO A 145 -26.89 -4.60 17.36
N VAL A 146 -25.92 -4.83 16.47
CA VAL A 146 -25.48 -6.18 16.07
C VAL A 146 -24.69 -6.85 17.21
N ASP A 147 -25.04 -8.09 17.57
CA ASP A 147 -24.35 -8.93 18.56
C ASP A 147 -23.08 -9.52 17.94
N TRP A 148 -22.04 -8.69 17.85
CA TRP A 148 -20.76 -9.09 17.25
C TRP A 148 -19.96 -10.05 18.14
N TYR A 149 -19.35 -11.04 17.48
CA TYR A 149 -18.31 -11.90 18.01
C TYR A 149 -16.97 -11.55 17.35
N PRO A 150 -15.85 -11.60 18.09
CA PRO A 150 -14.54 -11.71 17.45
C PRO A 150 -14.42 -13.05 16.72
N TRP A 151 -13.47 -13.15 15.79
CA TRP A 151 -13.17 -14.42 15.13
C TRP A 151 -12.58 -15.43 16.12
N GLY A 152 -13.31 -16.52 16.38
CA GLY A 152 -12.83 -17.58 17.26
C GLY A 152 -13.89 -18.63 17.59
N GLN A 153 -13.48 -19.62 18.39
CA GLN A 153 -14.23 -20.84 18.64
C GLN A 153 -15.63 -20.60 19.23
N GLU A 154 -15.82 -19.58 20.07
CA GLU A 154 -17.14 -19.25 20.64
C GLU A 154 -18.19 -19.02 19.54
N ALA A 155 -17.83 -18.27 18.50
CA ALA A 155 -18.72 -17.99 17.38
C ALA A 155 -18.97 -19.25 16.54
N PHE A 156 -17.93 -20.06 16.32
CA PHE A 156 -18.00 -21.26 15.49
C PHE A 156 -18.85 -22.35 16.14
N ASP A 157 -18.63 -22.61 17.43
CA ASP A 157 -19.41 -23.56 18.22
C ASP A 157 -20.89 -23.16 18.26
N LYS A 158 -21.15 -21.85 18.43
CA LYS A 158 -22.51 -21.32 18.42
C LYS A 158 -23.17 -21.50 17.05
N ALA A 159 -22.47 -21.19 15.96
CA ALA A 159 -22.98 -21.37 14.60
C ALA A 159 -23.32 -22.84 14.31
N GLN A 160 -22.47 -23.78 14.76
CA GLN A 160 -22.72 -25.21 14.63
C GLN A 160 -23.91 -25.67 15.48
N LYS A 161 -23.96 -25.27 16.75
CA LYS A 161 -25.02 -25.65 17.70
C LYS A 161 -26.39 -25.13 17.27
N GLU A 162 -26.46 -23.88 16.80
CA GLU A 162 -27.71 -23.26 16.35
C GLU A 162 -28.02 -23.58 14.87
N ASN A 163 -27.08 -24.18 14.15
CA ASN A 163 -27.18 -24.43 12.70
C ASN A 163 -27.55 -23.17 11.90
N LYS A 164 -26.93 -22.04 12.26
CA LYS A 164 -27.08 -20.73 11.61
C LYS A 164 -25.85 -20.40 10.75
N PRO A 165 -26.01 -19.73 9.61
CA PRO A 165 -24.86 -19.21 8.87
C PRO A 165 -24.11 -18.16 9.68
N ILE A 166 -22.82 -18.01 9.40
CA ILE A 166 -22.02 -16.91 9.92
C ILE A 166 -22.08 -15.76 8.94
N PHE A 167 -22.35 -14.56 9.44
CA PHE A 167 -22.12 -13.32 8.71
C PHE A 167 -20.75 -12.78 9.13
N LEU A 168 -19.77 -12.90 8.24
CA LEU A 168 -18.42 -12.39 8.43
C LEU A 168 -18.29 -11.00 7.79
N SER A 169 -17.95 -10.00 8.59
CA SER A 169 -17.59 -8.66 8.12
C SER A 169 -16.12 -8.38 8.45
N VAL A 170 -15.35 -7.98 7.43
CA VAL A 170 -13.91 -7.73 7.53
C VAL A 170 -13.59 -6.31 7.07
N GLY A 171 -12.81 -5.58 7.87
CA GLY A 171 -12.39 -4.21 7.60
C GLY A 171 -11.19 -3.79 8.45
N TYR A 172 -10.93 -2.49 8.53
CA TYR A 172 -9.87 -1.90 9.35
C TYR A 172 -10.25 -0.44 9.70
N SER A 173 -9.61 0.11 10.73
CA SER A 173 -10.08 1.32 11.43
C SER A 173 -9.92 2.63 10.68
N THR A 174 -9.14 2.68 9.61
CA THR A 174 -8.91 3.92 8.84
C THR A 174 -9.65 3.92 7.50
N CYS A 175 -10.53 2.95 7.29
CA CYS A 175 -11.24 2.76 6.03
C CYS A 175 -12.57 3.52 6.00
N HIS A 176 -12.64 4.55 5.15
CA HIS A 176 -13.86 5.35 4.97
C HIS A 176 -15.11 4.50 4.64
N TRP A 177 -14.99 3.55 3.70
CA TRP A 177 -16.13 2.68 3.33
C TRP A 177 -16.58 1.76 4.49
N CYS A 178 -15.68 1.40 5.40
CA CYS A 178 -16.05 0.63 6.60
C CYS A 178 -16.85 1.51 7.57
N HIS A 179 -16.45 2.76 7.78
CA HIS A 179 -17.19 3.72 8.59
C HIS A 179 -18.58 4.01 8.02
N MET A 180 -18.69 4.16 6.69
CA MET A 180 -19.99 4.34 6.06
C MET A 180 -20.92 3.13 6.27
N MET A 181 -20.40 1.91 6.13
CA MET A 181 -21.24 0.72 6.36
C MET A 181 -21.60 0.56 7.84
N GLU A 182 -20.70 0.93 8.75
CA GLU A 182 -20.95 0.96 10.19
C GLU A 182 -22.12 1.89 10.53
N GLU A 183 -22.04 3.13 10.09
CA GLU A 183 -23.04 4.16 10.37
C GLU A 183 -24.39 3.86 9.69
N GLU A 184 -24.36 3.55 8.39
CA GLU A 184 -25.60 3.42 7.61
C GLU A 184 -26.31 2.08 7.87
N SER A 185 -25.57 1.01 8.16
CA SER A 185 -26.12 -0.35 8.30
C SER A 185 -25.96 -0.95 9.69
N PHE A 186 -24.78 -0.92 10.29
CA PHE A 186 -24.56 -1.66 11.55
C PHE A 186 -25.09 -0.93 12.79
N GLN A 187 -25.24 0.39 12.75
CA GLN A 187 -25.93 1.18 13.77
C GLN A 187 -27.46 1.19 13.63
N ASN A 188 -28.00 0.67 12.52
CA ASN A 188 -29.44 0.61 12.29
C ASN A 188 -30.06 -0.55 13.09
N GLU A 189 -30.98 -0.23 14.01
CA GLU A 189 -31.65 -1.19 14.89
C GLU A 189 -32.40 -2.29 14.14
N GLU A 190 -33.03 -1.98 13.00
CA GLU A 190 -33.77 -2.98 12.23
C GLU A 190 -32.83 -3.97 11.54
N ILE A 191 -31.76 -3.47 10.92
CA ILE A 191 -30.72 -4.29 10.31
C ILE A 191 -30.02 -5.13 11.39
N GLY A 192 -29.70 -4.54 12.53
CA GLY A 192 -29.12 -5.23 13.69
C GLY A 192 -29.99 -6.38 14.17
N ARG A 193 -31.30 -6.15 14.30
CA ARG A 193 -32.27 -7.20 14.66
C ARG A 193 -32.30 -8.32 13.61
N LEU A 194 -32.37 -7.99 12.32
CA LEU A 194 -32.36 -8.98 11.24
C LEU A 194 -31.10 -9.85 11.25
N LEU A 195 -29.94 -9.23 11.51
CA LEU A 195 -28.67 -9.91 11.63
C LEU A 195 -28.66 -10.89 12.82
N ASN A 196 -29.00 -10.40 14.01
CA ASN A 196 -28.96 -11.19 15.26
C ASN A 196 -29.95 -12.37 15.26
N GLU A 197 -31.13 -12.20 14.67
CA GLU A 197 -32.14 -13.26 14.60
C GLU A 197 -31.69 -14.43 13.70
N ASN A 198 -30.96 -14.14 12.60
CA ASN A 198 -30.76 -15.09 11.51
C ASN A 198 -29.31 -15.58 11.33
N PHE A 199 -28.32 -14.87 11.88
CA PHE A 199 -26.90 -15.17 11.66
C PHE A 199 -26.10 -15.15 12.96
N ILE A 200 -24.93 -15.77 12.96
CA ILE A 200 -23.87 -15.49 13.93
C ILE A 200 -22.95 -14.44 13.32
N CYS A 201 -22.95 -13.24 13.88
CA CYS A 201 -22.23 -12.09 13.33
C CYS A 201 -20.80 -12.05 13.85
N VAL A 202 -19.83 -12.18 12.96
CA VAL A 202 -18.40 -12.17 13.26
C VAL A 202 -17.74 -10.97 12.61
N MET A 203 -16.96 -10.23 13.39
CA MET A 203 -16.23 -9.06 12.91
C MET A 203 -14.72 -9.28 13.00
N VAL A 204 -14.00 -8.87 11.97
CA VAL A 204 -12.56 -9.10 11.85
C VAL A 204 -11.84 -7.84 11.40
N ASP A 205 -10.78 -7.50 12.13
CA ASP A 205 -9.77 -6.55 11.67
C ASP A 205 -8.79 -7.28 10.73
N ARG A 206 -8.79 -6.91 9.43
CA ARG A 206 -7.89 -7.51 8.44
C ARG A 206 -6.42 -7.34 8.80
N GLU A 207 -6.09 -6.26 9.52
CA GLU A 207 -4.72 -5.97 9.88
C GLU A 207 -4.26 -6.85 11.02
N GLU A 208 -5.16 -7.43 11.81
CA GLU A 208 -4.82 -8.41 12.84
C GLU A 208 -4.90 -9.85 12.31
N ARG A 209 -5.81 -10.09 11.36
CA ARG A 209 -6.07 -11.41 10.76
C ARG A 209 -6.01 -11.38 9.23
N PRO A 210 -4.83 -11.11 8.64
CA PRO A 210 -4.65 -11.11 7.19
C PRO A 210 -4.88 -12.50 6.58
N ASP A 211 -4.75 -13.57 7.36
CA ASP A 211 -5.04 -14.93 6.96
C ASP A 211 -6.53 -15.14 6.65
N VAL A 212 -7.41 -14.63 7.52
CA VAL A 212 -8.87 -14.64 7.31
C VAL A 212 -9.23 -13.78 6.10
N ASP A 213 -8.70 -12.56 6.06
CA ASP A 213 -8.93 -11.61 4.97
C ASP A 213 -8.55 -12.20 3.60
N LYS A 214 -7.34 -12.73 3.45
CA LYS A 214 -6.86 -13.29 2.17
C LYS A 214 -7.73 -14.46 1.68
N VAL A 215 -8.13 -15.38 2.56
CA VAL A 215 -8.98 -16.53 2.18
C VAL A 215 -10.32 -16.08 1.63
N TYR A 216 -11.00 -15.18 2.33
CA TYR A 216 -12.35 -14.77 1.94
C TYR A 216 -12.35 -13.70 0.85
N MET A 217 -11.32 -12.85 0.75
CA MET A 217 -11.15 -11.94 -0.38
C MET A 217 -10.92 -12.71 -1.68
N THR A 218 -10.14 -13.79 -1.64
CA THR A 218 -9.95 -14.69 -2.79
C THR A 218 -11.28 -15.27 -3.26
N PHE A 219 -12.17 -15.64 -2.33
CA PHE A 219 -13.52 -16.08 -2.67
C PHE A 219 -14.32 -14.96 -3.34
N VAL A 220 -14.39 -13.77 -2.74
CA VAL A 220 -15.16 -12.64 -3.29
C VAL A 220 -14.67 -12.26 -4.69
N GLN A 221 -13.36 -12.15 -4.91
CA GLN A 221 -12.78 -11.85 -6.22
C GLN A 221 -13.06 -12.95 -7.26
N ALA A 222 -13.19 -14.21 -6.84
CA ALA A 222 -13.49 -15.32 -7.74
C ALA A 222 -14.98 -15.43 -8.09
N THR A 223 -15.88 -14.98 -7.23
CA THR A 223 -17.33 -15.08 -7.42
C THR A 223 -18.00 -13.78 -7.86
N SER A 224 -17.35 -12.64 -7.66
CA SER A 224 -17.87 -11.30 -7.94
C SER A 224 -16.98 -10.57 -8.95
N SER A 225 -17.46 -9.47 -9.52
CA SER A 225 -16.71 -8.68 -10.51
C SER A 225 -15.60 -7.79 -9.90
N GLY A 226 -15.27 -7.96 -8.62
CA GLY A 226 -14.27 -7.16 -7.91
C GLY A 226 -14.12 -7.59 -6.45
N GLY A 227 -13.28 -6.87 -5.70
CA GLY A 227 -13.05 -7.04 -4.27
C GLY A 227 -12.67 -5.72 -3.61
N GLY A 228 -12.69 -5.67 -2.29
CA GLY A 228 -12.41 -4.46 -1.50
C GLY A 228 -13.07 -4.50 -0.12
N TRP A 229 -12.75 -3.51 0.70
CA TRP A 229 -13.29 -3.37 2.05
C TRP A 229 -14.36 -2.27 2.10
N PRO A 230 -15.41 -2.40 2.95
CA PRO A 230 -15.69 -3.53 3.85
C PRO A 230 -16.04 -4.79 3.07
N MET A 231 -15.51 -5.93 3.51
CA MET A 231 -15.78 -7.22 2.90
C MET A 231 -16.81 -7.98 3.73
N ASN A 232 -17.90 -8.41 3.09
CA ASN A 232 -19.04 -9.04 3.73
C ASN A 232 -19.30 -10.41 3.10
N VAL A 233 -19.17 -11.48 3.89
CA VAL A 233 -19.23 -12.87 3.40
C VAL A 233 -20.12 -13.69 4.31
N TRP A 234 -20.96 -14.53 3.72
CA TRP A 234 -21.78 -15.49 4.45
C TRP A 234 -21.15 -16.88 4.35
N LEU A 235 -20.93 -17.47 5.52
CA LEU A 235 -20.27 -18.76 5.69
C LEU A 235 -21.24 -19.80 6.24
N THR A 236 -21.02 -21.05 5.86
CA THR A 236 -21.65 -22.19 6.54
C THR A 236 -21.14 -22.29 7.99
N PRO A 237 -21.81 -23.06 8.88
CA PRO A 237 -21.27 -23.37 10.20
C PRO A 237 -19.89 -24.06 10.19
N SER A 238 -19.47 -24.59 9.04
CA SER A 238 -18.14 -25.17 8.79
C SER A 238 -17.18 -24.21 8.09
N LEU A 239 -17.45 -22.90 8.16
CA LEU A 239 -16.61 -21.79 7.69
C LEU A 239 -16.42 -21.72 6.17
N GLN A 240 -17.20 -22.48 5.39
CA GLN A 240 -17.11 -22.43 3.93
C GLN A 240 -17.94 -21.26 3.38
N PRO A 241 -17.37 -20.41 2.52
CA PRO A 241 -18.08 -19.26 1.97
C PRO A 241 -19.07 -19.69 0.88
N PHE A 242 -20.24 -19.03 0.83
CA PHE A 242 -21.24 -19.30 -0.21
C PHE A 242 -21.86 -18.06 -0.86
N VAL A 243 -21.80 -16.88 -0.20
CA VAL A 243 -22.15 -15.58 -0.77
C VAL A 243 -21.15 -14.54 -0.26
N GLY A 244 -20.79 -13.55 -1.08
CA GLY A 244 -19.95 -12.45 -0.63
C GLY A 244 -20.01 -11.22 -1.53
N GLY A 245 -19.67 -10.07 -0.96
CA GLY A 245 -19.61 -8.79 -1.64
C GLY A 245 -18.86 -7.76 -0.79
N THR A 246 -18.78 -6.54 -1.31
CA THR A 246 -18.10 -5.44 -0.61
C THR A 246 -19.12 -4.58 0.14
N TYR A 247 -19.30 -3.33 -0.26
CA TYR A 247 -20.28 -2.40 0.30
C TYR A 247 -21.71 -2.70 -0.18
N PHE A 248 -22.64 -2.79 0.76
CA PHE A 248 -24.08 -2.84 0.50
C PHE A 248 -24.75 -1.60 1.10
N PRO A 249 -25.48 -0.77 0.31
CA PRO A 249 -26.24 0.34 0.87
C PRO A 249 -27.36 -0.21 1.77
N PRO A 250 -27.86 0.53 2.78
CA PRO A 250 -28.88 0.00 3.69
C PRO A 250 -30.17 -0.39 2.97
N GLU A 251 -30.61 0.44 2.02
CA GLU A 251 -31.85 0.30 1.26
C GLU A 251 -31.61 0.08 -0.24
N ASP A 252 -32.64 -0.44 -0.93
CA ASP A 252 -32.59 -0.67 -2.38
C ASP A 252 -32.46 0.66 -3.13
N GLY A 253 -31.41 0.78 -3.94
CA GLY A 253 -31.20 1.88 -4.86
C GLY A 253 -31.58 1.52 -6.30
N LEU A 254 -31.46 2.50 -7.20
CA LEU A 254 -31.70 2.30 -8.64
C LEU A 254 -30.74 1.28 -9.27
N THR A 255 -29.51 1.18 -8.75
CA THR A 255 -28.41 0.39 -9.35
C THR A 255 -27.86 -0.69 -8.42
N ARG A 256 -28.17 -0.66 -7.12
CA ARG A 256 -27.64 -1.60 -6.12
C ARG A 256 -28.76 -2.09 -5.23
N VAL A 257 -28.73 -3.39 -4.95
CA VAL A 257 -29.64 -4.03 -3.99
C VAL A 257 -29.18 -3.66 -2.57
N GLY A 258 -30.14 -3.26 -1.74
CA GLY A 258 -29.96 -2.89 -0.35
C GLY A 258 -29.62 -4.08 0.53
N PHE A 259 -28.90 -3.80 1.61
CA PHE A 259 -28.41 -4.78 2.55
C PHE A 259 -29.56 -5.55 3.21
N ARG A 260 -30.67 -4.86 3.54
CA ARG A 260 -31.89 -5.49 4.04
C ARG A 260 -32.44 -6.56 3.09
N THR A 261 -32.53 -6.24 1.80
CA THR A 261 -32.99 -7.16 0.75
C THR A 261 -32.03 -8.34 0.56
N VAL A 262 -30.71 -8.10 0.63
CA VAL A 262 -29.70 -9.17 0.58
C VAL A 262 -29.86 -10.14 1.76
N LEU A 263 -29.97 -9.62 2.99
CA LEU A 263 -30.12 -10.43 4.21
C LEU A 263 -31.35 -11.34 4.14
N MET A 264 -32.51 -10.78 3.77
CA MET A 264 -33.75 -11.56 3.66
C MET A 264 -33.64 -12.68 2.61
N ARG A 265 -33.06 -12.38 1.44
CA ARG A 265 -32.86 -13.39 0.39
C ARG A 265 -31.95 -14.53 0.85
N ILE A 266 -30.88 -14.23 1.57
CA ILE A 266 -29.97 -15.25 2.09
C ILE A 266 -30.69 -16.12 3.14
N CYS A 267 -31.50 -15.51 4.01
CA CYS A 267 -32.30 -16.24 5.00
C CYS A 267 -33.27 -17.23 4.32
N ASP A 268 -33.98 -16.78 3.28
CA ASP A 268 -34.90 -17.62 2.52
C ASP A 268 -34.18 -18.77 1.83
N GLN A 269 -33.02 -18.51 1.21
CA GLN A 269 -32.21 -19.55 0.57
C GLN A 269 -31.66 -20.56 1.58
N TRP A 270 -31.24 -20.11 2.77
CA TRP A 270 -30.79 -21.02 3.83
C TRP A 270 -31.90 -21.94 4.34
N LYS A 271 -33.14 -21.43 4.44
CA LYS A 271 -34.30 -22.22 4.88
C LYS A 271 -34.79 -23.18 3.80
N LEU A 272 -34.90 -22.72 2.56
CA LEU A 272 -35.56 -23.45 1.47
C LEU A 272 -34.60 -24.33 0.67
N ASN A 273 -33.34 -23.92 0.50
CA ASN A 273 -32.39 -24.52 -0.46
C ASN A 273 -31.02 -24.85 0.17
N LYS A 274 -30.99 -25.17 1.48
CA LYS A 274 -29.75 -25.39 2.25
C LYS A 274 -28.77 -26.35 1.57
N ASN A 275 -29.23 -27.53 1.14
CA ASN A 275 -28.36 -28.55 0.57
C ASN A 275 -27.66 -28.06 -0.71
N THR A 276 -28.41 -27.37 -1.57
CA THR A 276 -27.85 -26.74 -2.79
C THR A 276 -26.80 -25.68 -2.47
N LEU A 277 -26.99 -24.89 -1.40
CA LEU A 277 -25.99 -23.91 -0.95
C LEU A 277 -24.72 -24.61 -0.45
N LEU A 278 -24.84 -25.69 0.32
CA LEU A 278 -23.70 -26.47 0.81
C LEU A 278 -22.91 -27.10 -0.34
N GLU A 279 -23.60 -27.72 -1.31
CA GLU A 279 -22.96 -28.29 -2.50
C GLU A 279 -22.22 -27.24 -3.33
N ASN A 280 -22.85 -26.07 -3.53
CA ASN A 280 -22.23 -24.96 -4.25
C ASN A 280 -21.00 -24.41 -3.49
N SER A 281 -21.11 -24.26 -2.17
CA SER A 281 -20.02 -23.81 -1.31
C SER A 281 -18.82 -24.76 -1.41
N GLN A 282 -19.06 -26.07 -1.23
CA GLN A 282 -18.01 -27.09 -1.37
C GLN A 282 -17.35 -27.06 -2.75
N ARG A 283 -18.15 -26.91 -3.82
CA ARG A 283 -17.62 -26.83 -5.18
C ARG A 283 -16.73 -25.60 -5.39
N VAL A 284 -17.14 -24.44 -4.89
CA VAL A 284 -16.33 -23.21 -4.99
C VAL A 284 -15.06 -23.34 -4.15
N THR A 285 -15.14 -23.80 -2.91
CA THR A 285 -13.97 -24.01 -2.04
C THR A 285 -12.98 -24.99 -2.67
N THR A 286 -13.46 -26.10 -3.26
CA THR A 286 -12.60 -27.07 -3.96
C THR A 286 -11.93 -26.45 -5.18
N ALA A 287 -12.66 -25.62 -5.95
CA ALA A 287 -12.09 -24.92 -7.10
C ALA A 287 -11.08 -23.83 -6.69
N LEU A 288 -11.29 -23.16 -5.56
CA LEU A 288 -10.34 -22.21 -4.99
C LEU A 288 -9.07 -22.92 -4.54
N LEU A 289 -9.19 -24.02 -3.79
CA LEU A 289 -8.06 -24.86 -3.40
C LEU A 289 -7.21 -25.26 -4.61
N ALA A 290 -7.82 -25.82 -5.64
CA ALA A 290 -7.11 -26.24 -6.84
C ALA A 290 -6.45 -25.08 -7.62
N ARG A 291 -6.95 -23.85 -7.49
CA ARG A 291 -6.35 -22.65 -8.11
C ARG A 291 -5.25 -22.04 -7.26
N SER A 292 -5.37 -22.15 -5.94
CA SER A 292 -4.42 -21.62 -4.96
C SER A 292 -3.29 -22.60 -4.65
N GLU A 293 -3.36 -23.85 -5.14
CA GLU A 293 -2.28 -24.82 -5.07
C GLU A 293 -1.07 -24.34 -5.90
N ILE A 294 -0.09 -23.80 -5.18
CA ILE A 294 1.23 -23.47 -5.71
C ILE A 294 2.16 -24.61 -5.32
N SER A 295 2.70 -25.27 -6.35
CA SER A 295 3.59 -26.42 -6.20
C SER A 295 4.70 -26.38 -7.23
N VAL A 296 5.87 -26.89 -6.86
CA VAL A 296 7.01 -27.19 -7.75
C VAL A 296 6.57 -28.08 -8.93
N GLY A 297 5.58 -28.97 -8.72
CA GLY A 297 5.15 -29.95 -9.73
C GLY A 297 6.29 -30.87 -10.17
N ASP A 298 6.28 -31.34 -11.42
CA ASP A 298 7.36 -32.18 -11.98
C ASP A 298 8.62 -31.37 -12.38
N ARG A 299 8.63 -30.05 -12.13
CA ARG A 299 9.71 -29.16 -12.59
C ARG A 299 10.81 -29.08 -11.53
N GLN A 300 12.06 -29.14 -11.95
CA GLN A 300 13.21 -29.05 -11.03
C GLN A 300 13.94 -27.70 -11.09
N ILE A 301 13.60 -26.83 -12.05
CA ILE A 301 14.33 -25.58 -12.33
C ILE A 301 13.33 -24.42 -12.45
N PRO A 302 13.67 -23.22 -11.94
CA PRO A 302 12.88 -22.01 -12.12
C PRO A 302 12.66 -21.64 -13.59
N ALA A 303 11.69 -20.75 -13.84
CA ALA A 303 11.52 -20.13 -15.15
C ALA A 303 12.78 -19.34 -15.61
N SER A 304 12.91 -19.12 -16.92
CA SER A 304 13.97 -18.26 -17.47
C SER A 304 13.79 -16.82 -17.02
N ALA A 305 14.77 -16.25 -16.29
CA ALA A 305 14.70 -14.86 -15.85
C ALA A 305 14.59 -13.90 -17.03
N ALA A 306 15.39 -14.12 -18.09
CA ALA A 306 15.35 -13.30 -19.30
C ALA A 306 13.93 -13.24 -19.89
N THR A 307 13.25 -14.39 -20.02
CA THR A 307 11.88 -14.43 -20.55
C THR A 307 10.87 -13.77 -19.63
N MET A 308 10.97 -14.00 -18.31
CA MET A 308 10.02 -13.42 -17.35
C MET A 308 10.20 -11.90 -17.23
N ASN A 309 11.44 -11.41 -17.23
CA ASN A 309 11.76 -9.98 -17.26
C ASN A 309 11.15 -9.28 -18.47
N SER A 310 11.45 -9.77 -19.68
CA SER A 310 10.95 -9.13 -20.90
C SER A 310 9.42 -9.13 -20.95
N ARG A 311 8.76 -10.22 -20.53
CA ARG A 311 7.29 -10.27 -20.48
C ARG A 311 6.70 -9.34 -19.42
N CYS A 312 7.31 -9.28 -18.23
CA CYS A 312 6.85 -8.38 -17.17
C CYS A 312 6.97 -6.93 -17.62
N PHE A 313 8.10 -6.56 -18.23
CA PHE A 313 8.30 -5.23 -18.80
C PHE A 313 7.27 -4.91 -19.90
N GLN A 314 7.06 -5.80 -20.86
CA GLN A 314 6.09 -5.60 -21.94
C GLN A 314 4.66 -5.37 -21.40
N GLN A 315 4.23 -6.14 -20.40
CA GLN A 315 2.91 -5.94 -19.79
C GLN A 315 2.79 -4.59 -19.07
N LEU A 316 3.85 -4.17 -18.37
CA LEU A 316 3.88 -2.85 -17.73
C LEU A 316 3.90 -1.73 -18.75
N ASP A 317 4.60 -1.93 -19.87
CA ASP A 317 4.71 -0.96 -20.93
C ASP A 317 3.38 -0.73 -21.66
N GLU A 318 2.67 -1.82 -21.95
CA GLU A 318 1.33 -1.78 -22.56
C GLU A 318 0.28 -1.11 -21.66
N GLY A 319 0.42 -1.24 -20.34
CA GLY A 319 -0.48 -0.66 -19.35
C GLY A 319 -0.06 0.70 -18.80
N TYR A 320 1.01 1.30 -19.33
CA TYR A 320 1.58 2.53 -18.79
C TYR A 320 0.82 3.78 -19.21
N ASP A 321 0.54 4.64 -18.23
CA ASP A 321 -0.04 5.95 -18.48
C ASP A 321 1.04 6.99 -18.82
N GLU A 322 1.20 7.30 -20.10
CA GLU A 322 2.19 8.28 -20.59
C GLU A 322 1.92 9.71 -20.09
N GLU A 323 0.67 10.05 -19.78
CA GLU A 323 0.27 11.42 -19.42
C GLU A 323 0.45 11.69 -17.93
N TYR A 324 0.03 10.74 -17.09
CA TYR A 324 0.02 10.90 -15.63
C TYR A 324 0.92 9.92 -14.89
N GLY A 325 1.60 9.01 -15.57
CA GLY A 325 2.37 7.94 -14.94
C GLY A 325 1.47 6.93 -14.19
N GLY A 326 2.06 5.80 -13.79
CA GLY A 326 1.35 4.68 -13.21
C GLY A 326 0.92 3.63 -14.24
N PHE A 327 0.34 2.54 -13.74
CA PHE A 327 0.10 1.29 -14.50
C PHE A 327 -1.35 0.79 -14.40
N ALA A 328 -2.25 1.69 -13.99
CA ALA A 328 -3.66 1.46 -13.85
C ALA A 328 -4.41 2.75 -14.21
N GLU A 329 -5.69 2.64 -14.52
CA GLU A 329 -6.60 3.79 -14.61
C GLU A 329 -6.98 4.26 -13.18
N ALA A 330 -8.20 4.75 -12.95
CA ALA A 330 -8.70 5.05 -11.62
C ALA A 330 -9.40 3.84 -10.96
N PRO A 331 -9.26 3.60 -9.64
CA PRO A 331 -8.34 4.27 -8.71
C PRO A 331 -6.86 3.87 -8.92
N LYS A 332 -5.94 4.80 -8.66
CA LYS A 332 -4.48 4.59 -8.78
C LYS A 332 -3.80 4.38 -7.42
N PHE A 333 -3.18 3.22 -7.25
CA PHE A 333 -2.38 2.89 -6.05
C PHE A 333 -0.88 3.08 -6.31
N PRO A 334 -0.13 3.70 -5.37
CA PRO A 334 1.31 3.58 -5.33
C PRO A 334 1.69 2.10 -5.23
N THR A 335 2.45 1.60 -6.21
CA THR A 335 2.86 0.20 -6.26
C THR A 335 4.39 0.12 -6.36
N PRO A 336 5.13 0.32 -5.24
CA PRO A 336 6.59 0.46 -5.25
C PRO A 336 7.33 -0.75 -5.83
N VAL A 337 6.77 -1.95 -5.71
CA VAL A 337 7.31 -3.19 -6.28
C VAL A 337 7.46 -3.14 -7.80
N ILE A 338 6.53 -2.50 -8.52
CA ILE A 338 6.62 -2.30 -9.96
C ILE A 338 7.80 -1.38 -10.29
N LEU A 339 7.94 -0.28 -9.55
CA LEU A 339 9.00 0.70 -9.77
C LEU A 339 10.39 0.10 -9.48
N LYS A 340 10.52 -0.72 -8.43
CA LYS A 340 11.74 -1.46 -8.11
C LYS A 340 12.11 -2.47 -9.21
N PHE A 341 11.11 -3.15 -9.78
CA PHE A 341 11.30 -4.01 -10.93
C PHE A 341 11.82 -3.20 -12.14
N LEU A 342 11.18 -2.07 -12.48
CA LEU A 342 11.60 -1.24 -13.62
C LEU A 342 13.02 -0.69 -13.45
N PHE A 343 13.43 -0.28 -12.26
CA PHE A 343 14.81 0.13 -11.99
C PHE A 343 15.81 -1.03 -12.15
N SER A 344 15.45 -2.23 -11.71
CA SER A 344 16.31 -3.41 -11.90
C SER A 344 16.37 -3.82 -13.37
N TYR A 345 15.25 -3.73 -14.09
CA TYR A 345 15.17 -4.01 -15.52
C TYR A 345 15.98 -3.02 -16.34
N TRP A 346 15.90 -1.72 -16.02
CA TRP A 346 16.76 -0.69 -16.62
C TRP A 346 18.23 -1.05 -16.42
N LEU A 347 18.63 -1.41 -15.20
CA LEU A 347 20.03 -1.73 -14.90
C LEU A 347 20.57 -2.86 -15.78
N SER A 348 19.79 -3.93 -15.99
CA SER A 348 20.19 -5.04 -16.84
C SER A 348 20.06 -4.78 -18.35
N HIS A 349 19.40 -3.69 -18.76
CA HIS A 349 19.13 -3.34 -20.15
C HIS A 349 19.55 -1.92 -20.52
N ARG A 350 20.54 -1.34 -19.82
CA ARG A 350 20.94 0.08 -19.96
C ARG A 350 21.24 0.53 -21.39
N LEU A 351 21.72 -0.38 -22.22
CA LEU A 351 22.10 -0.11 -23.61
C LEU A 351 20.95 -0.30 -24.62
N THR A 352 19.74 -0.60 -24.16
CA THR A 352 18.56 -0.79 -25.01
C THR A 352 17.55 0.34 -24.84
N GLN A 353 16.67 0.49 -25.84
CA GLN A 353 15.55 1.41 -25.77
C GLN A 353 14.58 1.02 -24.64
N ASP A 354 14.32 -0.27 -24.46
CA ASP A 354 13.48 -0.79 -23.39
C ASP A 354 14.01 -0.43 -22.00
N GLY A 355 15.33 -0.51 -21.79
CA GLY A 355 15.94 -0.10 -20.53
C GLY A 355 15.73 1.39 -20.26
N SER A 356 16.00 2.24 -21.25
CA SER A 356 15.77 3.68 -21.15
C SER A 356 14.30 4.01 -20.86
N ARG A 357 13.38 3.29 -21.51
CA ARG A 357 11.94 3.40 -21.31
C ARG A 357 11.51 2.98 -19.90
N ALA A 358 12.03 1.88 -19.37
CA ALA A 358 11.78 1.44 -17.99
C ALA A 358 12.18 2.50 -16.95
N GLN A 359 13.36 3.13 -17.13
CA GLN A 359 13.81 4.21 -16.27
C GLN A 359 12.89 5.43 -16.36
N GLN A 360 12.51 5.84 -17.57
CA GLN A 360 11.59 6.95 -17.80
C GLN A 360 10.24 6.70 -17.11
N MET A 361 9.64 5.53 -17.32
CA MET A 361 8.34 5.16 -16.73
C MET A 361 8.37 5.26 -15.20
N ALA A 362 9.43 4.73 -14.57
CA ALA A 362 9.55 4.74 -13.12
C ALA A 362 9.76 6.16 -12.55
N LEU A 363 10.69 6.93 -13.13
CA LEU A 363 10.97 8.30 -12.68
C LEU A 363 9.77 9.24 -12.93
N HIS A 364 9.13 9.12 -14.09
CA HIS A 364 7.93 9.91 -14.40
C HIS A 364 6.79 9.60 -13.44
N THR A 365 6.51 8.31 -13.17
CA THR A 365 5.47 7.91 -12.21
C THR A 365 5.74 8.49 -10.82
N LEU A 366 6.97 8.40 -10.31
CA LEU A 366 7.33 8.99 -9.02
C LEU A 366 7.16 10.51 -9.00
N LYS A 367 7.51 11.19 -10.09
CA LYS A 367 7.34 12.63 -10.21
C LYS A 367 5.87 13.05 -10.24
N MET A 368 5.04 12.29 -10.96
CA MET A 368 3.59 12.55 -11.03
C MET A 368 2.89 12.28 -9.70
N MET A 369 3.24 11.20 -9.00
CA MET A 369 2.72 10.96 -7.65
C MET A 369 3.12 12.08 -6.69
N ALA A 370 4.39 12.49 -6.69
CA ALA A 370 4.88 13.53 -5.79
C ALA A 370 4.30 14.93 -6.07
N ASN A 371 4.00 15.22 -7.34
CA ASN A 371 3.32 16.45 -7.73
C ASN A 371 1.80 16.38 -7.57
N GLY A 372 1.24 15.18 -7.46
CA GLY A 372 -0.19 14.94 -7.25
C GLY A 372 -0.66 15.36 -5.85
N GLY A 373 -1.97 15.35 -5.66
CA GLY A 373 -2.58 15.57 -4.34
C GLY A 373 -2.47 14.35 -3.42
N ILE A 374 -2.12 13.18 -3.96
CA ILE A 374 -1.78 12.00 -3.15
C ILE A 374 -0.57 12.25 -2.23
N GLN A 375 0.34 13.15 -2.59
CA GLN A 375 1.32 13.69 -1.65
C GLN A 375 0.71 14.85 -0.86
N ASP A 376 0.73 14.78 0.47
CA ASP A 376 0.31 15.89 1.31
C ASP A 376 1.38 17.00 1.27
N HIS A 377 1.18 18.03 0.45
CA HIS A 377 2.15 19.13 0.30
C HIS A 377 2.35 19.95 1.57
N VAL A 378 1.39 19.95 2.50
CA VAL A 378 1.45 20.77 3.73
C VAL A 378 2.09 19.99 4.89
N GLY A 379 1.77 18.70 5.03
CA GLY A 379 2.28 17.85 6.11
C GLY A 379 3.26 16.78 5.68
N GLN A 380 3.54 16.64 4.40
CA GLN A 380 4.33 15.55 3.82
C GLN A 380 3.71 14.17 4.05
N GLY A 381 4.37 13.15 3.52
CA GLY A 381 3.85 11.79 3.44
C GLY A 381 2.80 11.64 2.34
N PHE A 382 2.48 10.38 2.05
CA PHE A 382 1.54 10.00 0.99
C PHE A 382 0.25 9.46 1.56
N HIS A 383 -0.86 9.85 0.95
CA HIS A 383 -2.14 9.17 1.07
C HIS A 383 -2.09 7.82 0.33
N ARG A 384 -2.95 6.88 0.70
CA ARG A 384 -2.85 5.49 0.25
C ARG A 384 -3.08 5.34 -1.25
N TYR A 385 -4.05 6.03 -1.83
CA TYR A 385 -4.31 5.96 -3.28
C TYR A 385 -5.07 7.18 -3.79
N SER A 386 -5.06 7.38 -5.10
CA SER A 386 -5.87 8.38 -5.79
C SER A 386 -7.16 7.76 -6.32
N THR A 387 -8.29 8.44 -6.13
CA THR A 387 -9.58 8.11 -6.75
C THR A 387 -9.59 8.38 -8.26
N ASP A 388 -8.56 9.06 -8.77
CA ASP A 388 -8.49 9.55 -10.14
C ASP A 388 -7.22 9.14 -10.87
N ARG A 389 -7.24 9.35 -12.19
CA ARG A 389 -6.11 9.04 -13.07
C ARG A 389 -4.95 10.02 -12.89
N GLN A 390 -5.19 11.23 -12.37
CA GLN A 390 -4.21 12.32 -12.32
C GLN A 390 -3.35 12.35 -11.06
N TRP A 391 -3.53 11.38 -10.14
CA TRP A 391 -2.95 11.40 -8.79
C TRP A 391 -3.42 12.60 -7.95
N HIS A 392 -4.56 13.20 -8.30
CA HIS A 392 -5.01 14.46 -7.73
C HIS A 392 -5.89 14.27 -6.50
N ILE A 393 -6.97 13.50 -6.57
CA ILE A 393 -7.90 13.36 -5.44
C ILE A 393 -7.59 12.10 -4.61
N PRO A 394 -7.08 12.23 -3.38
CA PRO A 394 -6.75 11.09 -2.55
C PRO A 394 -7.98 10.43 -1.95
N HIS A 395 -7.86 9.15 -1.61
CA HIS A 395 -8.45 8.65 -0.37
C HIS A 395 -7.49 8.98 0.77
N PHE A 396 -7.96 9.74 1.75
CA PHE A 396 -7.08 10.52 2.63
C PHE A 396 -6.39 9.72 3.73
N GLU A 397 -6.64 8.40 3.82
CA GLU A 397 -5.92 7.48 4.70
C GLU A 397 -4.41 7.49 4.40
N LYS A 398 -3.58 7.43 5.44
CA LYS A 398 -2.11 7.34 5.30
C LYS A 398 -1.61 6.10 6.02
N MET A 399 -1.07 5.15 5.25
CA MET A 399 -0.62 3.87 5.77
C MET A 399 0.90 3.84 5.96
N LEU A 400 1.39 3.21 7.04
CA LEU A 400 2.82 3.10 7.33
C LEU A 400 3.57 2.32 6.25
N TYR A 401 2.99 1.24 5.72
CA TYR A 401 3.65 0.41 4.71
C TYR A 401 3.88 1.17 3.38
N ASP A 402 2.99 2.11 3.03
CA ASP A 402 3.16 2.98 1.86
C ASP A 402 4.32 3.95 2.09
N GLN A 403 4.36 4.61 3.26
CA GLN A 403 5.48 5.50 3.61
C GLN A 403 6.82 4.75 3.57
N ALA A 404 6.86 3.58 4.20
CA ALA A 404 8.06 2.76 4.28
C ALA A 404 8.62 2.42 2.89
N GLN A 405 7.78 1.88 2.02
CA GLN A 405 8.20 1.45 0.69
C GLN A 405 8.48 2.63 -0.25
N LEU A 406 7.69 3.70 -0.18
CA LEU A 406 7.90 4.90 -0.98
C LEU A 406 9.22 5.57 -0.63
N SER A 407 9.57 5.68 0.65
CA SER A 407 10.86 6.26 1.07
C SER A 407 12.06 5.55 0.43
N VAL A 408 12.02 4.21 0.35
CA VAL A 408 13.05 3.40 -0.30
C VAL A 408 13.12 3.69 -1.80
N VAL A 409 11.99 3.64 -2.52
CA VAL A 409 12.01 3.77 -3.98
C VAL A 409 12.32 5.20 -4.45
N TYR A 410 11.91 6.22 -3.71
CA TYR A 410 12.34 7.61 -3.94
C TYR A 410 13.85 7.77 -3.69
N THR A 411 14.39 7.12 -2.64
CA THR A 411 15.84 7.10 -2.41
C THR A 411 16.58 6.44 -3.58
N GLN A 412 16.04 5.34 -4.13
CA GLN A 412 16.62 4.67 -5.29
C GLN A 412 16.54 5.53 -6.55
N ALA A 413 15.44 6.25 -6.75
CA ALA A 413 15.32 7.22 -7.83
C ALA A 413 16.38 8.32 -7.73
N PHE A 414 16.68 8.81 -6.52
CA PHE A 414 17.79 9.74 -6.28
C PHE A 414 19.14 9.12 -6.64
N GLN A 415 19.45 7.91 -6.17
CA GLN A 415 20.70 7.22 -6.50
C GLN A 415 20.89 6.98 -8.01
N ILE A 416 19.78 6.81 -8.76
CA ILE A 416 19.78 6.56 -10.20
C ILE A 416 19.93 7.87 -11.01
N SER A 417 19.19 8.92 -10.62
CA SER A 417 19.06 10.16 -11.40
C SER A 417 20.01 11.28 -10.95
N GLY A 418 20.42 11.26 -9.68
CA GLY A 418 21.09 12.38 -9.02
C GLY A 418 20.20 13.59 -8.74
N ASP A 419 18.89 13.51 -9.02
CA ASP A 419 17.94 14.61 -8.83
C ASP A 419 17.49 14.70 -7.37
N GLU A 420 17.93 15.76 -6.67
CA GLU A 420 17.62 16.05 -5.27
C GLU A 420 16.12 16.09 -4.97
N PHE A 421 15.27 16.33 -5.99
CA PHE A 421 13.81 16.24 -5.85
C PHE A 421 13.38 14.92 -5.19
N TYR A 422 13.93 13.78 -5.64
CA TYR A 422 13.55 12.48 -5.08
C TYR A 422 14.09 12.29 -3.67
N ALA A 423 15.27 12.82 -3.34
CA ALA A 423 15.82 12.81 -1.99
C ALA A 423 14.96 13.65 -1.04
N ASP A 424 14.49 14.82 -1.48
CA ASP A 424 13.60 15.70 -0.71
C ASP A 424 12.25 15.04 -0.41
N VAL A 425 11.65 14.35 -1.39
CA VAL A 425 10.42 13.57 -1.16
C VAL A 425 10.67 12.45 -0.15
N ALA A 426 11.75 11.67 -0.28
CA ALA A 426 12.09 10.62 0.68
C ALA A 426 12.28 11.17 2.11
N LYS A 427 12.98 12.30 2.26
CA LYS A 427 13.14 13.00 3.55
C LYS A 427 11.79 13.45 4.11
N GLY A 428 10.91 14.02 3.28
CA GLY A 428 9.58 14.45 3.68
C GLY A 428 8.70 13.29 4.20
N ILE A 429 8.77 12.13 3.55
CA ILE A 429 8.08 10.92 4.01
C ILE A 429 8.56 10.54 5.43
N LEU A 430 9.88 10.46 5.65
CA LEU A 430 10.43 10.06 6.95
C LEU A 430 10.22 11.11 8.04
N GLN A 431 10.18 12.40 7.67
CA GLN A 431 9.81 13.49 8.58
C GLN A 431 8.35 13.36 9.04
N TYR A 432 7.43 13.05 8.12
CA TYR A 432 6.04 12.75 8.45
C TYR A 432 5.93 11.57 9.42
N VAL A 433 6.57 10.43 9.12
CA VAL A 433 6.54 9.24 9.98
C VAL A 433 7.10 9.53 11.37
N THR A 434 8.25 10.23 11.44
CA THR A 434 8.88 10.61 12.73
C THR A 434 7.95 11.46 13.59
N ARG A 435 7.19 12.36 12.97
CA ARG A 435 6.34 13.32 13.67
C ARG A 435 5.00 12.72 14.09
N THR A 436 4.42 11.86 13.24
CA THR A 436 3.02 11.47 13.36
C THR A 436 2.82 9.98 13.65
N LEU A 437 3.57 9.11 12.97
CA LEU A 437 3.42 7.66 13.06
C LEU A 437 4.46 6.99 13.98
N SER A 438 5.07 7.73 14.91
CA SER A 438 6.12 7.20 15.79
C SER A 438 5.68 7.17 17.26
N HIS A 439 5.92 6.03 17.91
CA HIS A 439 5.83 5.86 19.35
C HIS A 439 7.19 6.15 20.00
N ARG A 440 7.18 6.80 21.17
CA ARG A 440 8.42 7.18 21.89
C ARG A 440 9.33 6.01 22.30
N SER A 441 8.80 4.78 22.35
CA SER A 441 9.59 3.56 22.59
C SER A 441 10.32 3.05 21.34
N GLY A 442 10.15 3.70 20.18
CA GLY A 442 10.83 3.39 18.93
C GLY A 442 9.96 2.67 17.88
N GLY A 443 8.78 2.16 18.24
CA GLY A 443 7.84 1.53 17.32
C GLY A 443 7.07 2.54 16.47
N PHE A 444 6.43 2.07 15.41
CA PHE A 444 5.66 2.87 14.46
C PHE A 444 4.20 2.42 14.39
N TYR A 445 3.29 3.40 14.45
CA TYR A 445 1.83 3.21 14.34
C TYR A 445 1.42 2.84 12.91
N SER A 446 0.30 2.13 12.76
CA SER A 446 -0.14 1.54 11.51
C SER A 446 -0.61 2.58 10.50
N ALA A 447 -1.46 3.54 10.90
CA ALA A 447 -2.08 4.47 9.97
C ALA A 447 -2.69 5.73 10.63
N GLU A 448 -2.96 6.74 9.80
CA GLU A 448 -3.94 7.81 10.07
C GLU A 448 -5.21 7.60 9.25
N ASP A 449 -6.34 7.88 9.89
CA ASP A 449 -7.70 7.80 9.32
C ASP A 449 -7.89 8.77 8.13
N ALA A 450 -8.73 8.36 7.19
CA ALA A 450 -9.21 9.21 6.11
C ALA A 450 -10.18 10.28 6.63
N ASP A 451 -10.94 9.95 7.68
CA ASP A 451 -12.04 10.77 8.18
C ASP A 451 -11.58 11.65 9.35
N SER A 452 -12.09 12.88 9.37
CA SER A 452 -11.87 13.81 10.48
C SER A 452 -13.04 14.79 10.60
N PRO A 453 -13.38 15.27 11.80
CA PRO A 453 -14.39 16.32 11.94
C PRO A 453 -13.91 17.62 11.27
N PRO A 454 -14.73 18.28 10.43
CA PRO A 454 -14.39 19.60 9.91
C PRO A 454 -14.28 20.65 11.04
N GLU A 455 -15.14 20.54 12.05
CA GLU A 455 -15.07 21.30 13.29
C GLU A 455 -15.32 20.39 14.50
N ARG A 456 -14.93 20.84 15.70
CA ARG A 456 -15.11 20.05 16.93
C ARG A 456 -16.59 19.80 17.20
N GLY A 457 -16.95 18.52 17.34
CA GLY A 457 -18.33 18.10 17.61
C GLY A 457 -19.18 17.90 16.35
N MET A 458 -18.64 18.18 15.16
CA MET A 458 -19.28 17.79 13.90
C MET A 458 -18.98 16.33 13.55
N LYS A 459 -19.83 15.78 12.69
CA LYS A 459 -19.64 14.44 12.13
C LYS A 459 -18.32 14.40 11.32
N PRO A 460 -17.51 13.33 11.44
CA PRO A 460 -16.35 13.12 10.58
C PRO A 460 -16.72 13.11 9.10
N GLN A 461 -15.86 13.69 8.27
CA GLN A 461 -15.95 13.72 6.81
C GLN A 461 -14.59 13.33 6.23
N GLU A 462 -14.60 12.66 5.09
CA GLU A 462 -13.36 12.23 4.43
C GLU A 462 -12.53 13.46 4.04
N GLY A 463 -11.25 13.50 4.42
CA GLY A 463 -10.32 14.55 3.97
C GLY A 463 -10.43 15.92 4.64
N ALA A 464 -11.39 16.15 5.55
CA ALA A 464 -11.66 17.47 6.15
C ALA A 464 -10.43 18.13 6.81
N TYR A 465 -9.53 17.34 7.39
CA TYR A 465 -8.27 17.83 7.97
C TYR A 465 -7.32 18.43 6.92
N TYR A 466 -7.33 17.91 5.69
CA TYR A 466 -6.31 18.14 4.67
C TYR A 466 -6.67 19.23 3.65
N VAL A 467 -7.96 19.44 3.39
CA VAL A 467 -8.44 20.32 2.31
C VAL A 467 -8.54 21.80 2.71
N TRP A 468 -8.57 22.69 1.73
CA TRP A 468 -8.60 24.14 1.95
C TRP A 468 -9.57 24.88 1.03
N THR A 469 -10.20 25.92 1.56
CA THR A 469 -10.89 26.92 0.75
C THR A 469 -9.91 28.03 0.32
N VAL A 470 -10.19 28.68 -0.80
CA VAL A 470 -9.42 29.85 -1.26
C VAL A 470 -9.41 30.97 -0.21
N LYS A 471 -10.55 31.20 0.43
CA LYS A 471 -10.69 32.21 1.48
C LYS A 471 -9.75 31.97 2.65
N GLU A 472 -9.63 30.73 3.13
CA GLU A 472 -8.70 30.38 4.21
C GLU A 472 -7.25 30.67 3.80
N VAL A 473 -6.84 30.25 2.60
CA VAL A 473 -5.46 30.44 2.11
C VAL A 473 -5.13 31.93 1.99
N GLN A 474 -6.02 32.74 1.45
CA GLN A 474 -5.82 34.19 1.34
C GLN A 474 -5.73 34.88 2.72
N GLN A 475 -6.53 34.45 3.69
CA GLN A 475 -6.51 34.99 5.05
C GLN A 475 -5.21 34.64 5.79
N LEU A 476 -4.69 33.44 5.58
CA LEU A 476 -3.45 32.97 6.21
C LEU A 476 -2.19 33.54 5.57
N LEU A 477 -2.25 33.92 4.29
CA LEU A 477 -1.11 34.36 3.49
C LEU A 477 -1.35 35.73 2.81
N PRO A 478 -1.69 36.80 3.57
CA PRO A 478 -2.05 38.10 3.00
C PRO A 478 -0.83 38.92 2.55
N GLU A 479 0.40 38.45 2.81
CA GLU A 479 1.59 39.27 2.63
C GLU A 479 1.87 39.57 1.16
N PRO A 480 2.14 40.84 0.79
CA PRO A 480 2.48 41.20 -0.57
C PRO A 480 3.83 40.60 -0.99
N VAL A 481 3.90 40.09 -2.22
CA VAL A 481 5.12 39.55 -2.82
C VAL A 481 5.90 40.69 -3.49
N VAL A 482 7.02 41.07 -2.88
CA VAL A 482 7.91 42.12 -3.40
C VAL A 482 8.60 41.63 -4.68
N GLY A 483 8.65 42.48 -5.70
CA GLY A 483 9.32 42.19 -6.97
C GLY A 483 8.46 41.47 -8.00
N ALA A 484 7.20 41.14 -7.67
CA ALA A 484 6.26 40.60 -8.66
C ALA A 484 5.89 41.69 -9.70
N SER A 485 5.67 41.27 -10.95
CA SER A 485 5.31 42.15 -12.08
C SER A 485 3.91 42.76 -11.97
N GLU A 486 3.07 42.24 -11.08
CA GLU A 486 1.71 42.71 -10.80
C GLU A 486 1.43 42.60 -9.28
N PRO A 487 0.46 43.35 -8.72
CA PRO A 487 0.07 43.21 -7.31
C PRO A 487 -0.30 41.76 -6.98
N LEU A 488 0.48 41.13 -6.10
CA LEU A 488 0.38 39.72 -5.79
C LEU A 488 0.58 39.51 -4.29
N THR A 489 -0.23 38.64 -3.69
CA THR A 489 -0.04 38.14 -2.32
C THR A 489 0.58 36.74 -2.33
N SER A 490 1.21 36.36 -1.22
CA SER A 490 1.78 35.02 -1.05
C SER A 490 0.72 33.92 -1.20
N GLY A 491 -0.52 34.17 -0.76
CA GLY A 491 -1.65 33.28 -0.96
C GLY A 491 -2.00 33.09 -2.44
N GLN A 492 -2.06 34.18 -3.22
CA GLN A 492 -2.33 34.09 -4.67
C GLN A 492 -1.22 33.36 -5.43
N LEU A 493 0.04 33.56 -5.06
CA LEU A 493 1.17 32.81 -5.62
C LEU A 493 1.02 31.30 -5.36
N LEU A 494 0.73 30.93 -4.11
CA LEU A 494 0.51 29.54 -3.70
C LEU A 494 -0.68 28.92 -4.43
N MET A 495 -1.82 29.63 -4.46
CA MET A 495 -3.02 29.19 -5.17
C MET A 495 -2.74 28.95 -6.65
N LYS A 496 -1.96 29.82 -7.30
CA LYS A 496 -1.58 29.62 -8.70
C LYS A 496 -0.77 28.35 -8.86
N HIS A 497 0.31 28.19 -8.07
CA HIS A 497 1.20 27.03 -8.15
C HIS A 497 0.46 25.71 -7.94
N TYR A 498 -0.40 25.65 -6.91
CA TYR A 498 -1.13 24.44 -6.51
C TYR A 498 -2.51 24.26 -7.17
N GLY A 499 -2.91 25.17 -8.07
CA GLY A 499 -4.16 25.05 -8.84
C GLY A 499 -5.43 25.14 -7.99
N LEU A 500 -5.46 26.04 -7.00
CA LEU A 500 -6.66 26.28 -6.19
C LEU A 500 -7.70 27.10 -6.96
N SER A 501 -8.97 26.82 -6.69
CA SER A 501 -10.15 27.37 -7.36
C SER A 501 -11.20 27.79 -6.33
N GLU A 502 -11.90 28.91 -6.57
CA GLU A 502 -12.98 29.40 -5.69
C GLU A 502 -14.15 28.41 -5.59
N ALA A 503 -14.41 27.63 -6.64
CA ALA A 503 -15.44 26.59 -6.65
C ALA A 503 -14.94 25.26 -6.03
N GLY A 504 -13.70 25.21 -5.55
CA GLY A 504 -12.99 23.97 -5.25
C GLY A 504 -12.37 23.35 -6.51
N ASN A 505 -11.49 22.36 -6.33
CA ASN A 505 -10.87 21.62 -7.43
C ASN A 505 -11.25 20.13 -7.47
N ILE A 506 -12.14 19.70 -6.58
CA ILE A 506 -12.67 18.33 -6.46
C ILE A 506 -13.95 18.20 -7.30
N ASN A 507 -14.02 17.20 -8.18
CA ASN A 507 -15.21 16.97 -9.02
C ASN A 507 -16.34 16.34 -8.19
N SER A 508 -17.59 16.75 -8.40
CA SER A 508 -18.75 16.17 -7.74
C SER A 508 -18.95 14.67 -8.02
N SER A 509 -18.45 14.16 -9.16
CA SER A 509 -18.47 12.71 -9.42
C SER A 509 -17.56 11.92 -8.49
N GLN A 510 -16.59 12.58 -7.86
CA GLN A 510 -15.60 12.02 -6.93
C GLN A 510 -15.92 12.35 -5.47
N ASP A 511 -16.96 13.16 -5.24
CA ASP A 511 -17.52 13.49 -3.94
C ASP A 511 -19.04 13.28 -3.98
N PRO A 512 -19.50 12.02 -4.03
CA PRO A 512 -20.92 11.69 -4.20
C PRO A 512 -21.79 12.16 -3.02
N LYS A 513 -21.21 12.42 -1.85
CA LYS A 513 -21.90 12.95 -0.66
C LYS A 513 -21.87 14.48 -0.56
N GLY A 514 -21.08 15.16 -1.40
CA GLY A 514 -20.95 16.61 -1.39
C GLY A 514 -20.21 17.15 -0.16
N GLU A 515 -19.41 16.32 0.52
CA GLU A 515 -18.70 16.66 1.75
C GLU A 515 -17.50 17.61 1.48
N LEU A 516 -17.00 17.62 0.25
CA LEU A 516 -15.82 18.35 -0.20
C LEU A 516 -16.17 19.48 -1.18
N HIS A 517 -17.44 19.90 -1.24
CA HIS A 517 -17.86 21.00 -2.10
C HIS A 517 -17.14 22.32 -1.74
N GLY A 518 -16.57 22.99 -2.75
CA GLY A 518 -15.80 24.23 -2.55
C GLY A 518 -14.41 24.03 -1.95
N GLN A 519 -14.01 22.79 -1.66
CA GLN A 519 -12.72 22.45 -1.08
C GLN A 519 -11.67 22.20 -2.16
N ASN A 520 -10.40 22.44 -1.80
CA ASN A 520 -9.26 22.21 -2.67
C ASN A 520 -8.25 21.25 -2.05
N VAL A 521 -7.77 20.31 -2.87
CA VAL A 521 -6.55 19.53 -2.61
C VAL A 521 -5.38 20.23 -3.29
N LEU A 522 -4.28 20.43 -2.57
CA LEU A 522 -3.07 20.98 -3.17
C LEU A 522 -2.45 19.94 -4.10
N MET A 523 -2.21 20.32 -5.36
CA MET A 523 -1.41 19.53 -6.31
C MET A 523 -0.59 20.49 -7.16
N VAL A 524 0.65 20.16 -7.48
CA VAL A 524 1.49 21.02 -8.32
C VAL A 524 0.89 21.08 -9.73
N ARG A 525 0.28 22.22 -10.08
CA ARG A 525 -0.29 22.46 -11.42
C ARG A 525 0.63 23.20 -12.36
N TYR A 526 1.54 24.00 -11.83
CA TYR A 526 2.55 24.69 -12.62
C TYR A 526 3.91 24.47 -11.97
N SER A 527 4.94 24.26 -12.78
CA SER A 527 6.30 24.15 -12.27
C SER A 527 6.76 25.45 -11.60
N LEU A 528 7.85 25.39 -10.84
CA LEU A 528 8.44 26.59 -10.24
C LEU A 528 8.81 27.62 -11.32
N GLU A 529 9.34 27.17 -12.45
CA GLU A 529 9.74 28.01 -13.59
C GLU A 529 8.53 28.69 -14.22
N LEU A 530 7.43 27.97 -14.45
CA LEU A 530 6.20 28.55 -15.00
C LEU A 530 5.55 29.52 -14.03
N THR A 531 5.59 29.22 -12.74
CA THR A 531 5.06 30.10 -11.68
C THR A 531 5.89 31.39 -11.59
N ALA A 532 7.21 31.26 -11.60
CA ALA A 532 8.17 32.36 -11.61
C ALA A 532 7.99 33.26 -12.84
N ALA A 533 7.93 32.67 -14.03
CA ALA A 533 7.72 33.39 -15.28
C ALA A 533 6.39 34.16 -15.32
N ARG A 534 5.30 33.60 -14.77
CA ARG A 534 3.98 34.26 -14.74
C ARG A 534 4.00 35.59 -13.99
N TYR A 535 4.81 35.69 -12.94
CA TYR A 535 4.85 36.83 -12.03
C TYR A 535 6.16 37.62 -12.09
N GLY A 536 7.07 37.31 -13.01
CA GLY A 536 8.35 38.00 -13.16
C GLY A 536 9.30 37.83 -11.96
N LEU A 537 9.25 36.68 -11.29
CA LEU A 537 10.06 36.37 -10.11
C LEU A 537 11.21 35.42 -10.46
N GLU A 538 12.22 35.36 -9.59
CA GLU A 538 13.25 34.33 -9.65
C GLU A 538 12.73 32.99 -9.12
N VAL A 539 13.17 31.88 -9.72
CA VAL A 539 12.71 30.51 -9.36
C VAL A 539 12.95 30.19 -7.88
N GLU A 540 14.13 30.55 -7.37
CA GLU A 540 14.48 30.31 -5.96
C GLU A 540 13.69 31.21 -4.99
N ALA A 541 13.30 32.42 -5.41
CA ALA A 541 12.41 33.27 -4.61
C ALA A 541 11.01 32.65 -4.52
N VAL A 542 10.47 32.13 -5.63
CA VAL A 542 9.20 31.41 -5.63
C VAL A 542 9.27 30.17 -4.72
N ARG A 543 10.34 29.37 -4.82
CA ARG A 543 10.56 28.20 -3.95
C ARG A 543 10.51 28.59 -2.47
N ALA A 544 11.23 29.63 -2.07
CA ALA A 544 11.27 30.10 -0.69
C ALA A 544 9.90 30.61 -0.20
N LEU A 545 9.16 31.35 -1.03
CA LEU A 545 7.82 31.84 -0.74
C LEU A 545 6.82 30.69 -0.57
N LEU A 546 6.84 29.69 -1.47
CA LEU A 546 5.99 28.51 -1.38
C LEU A 546 6.27 27.71 -0.10
N ASN A 547 7.54 27.44 0.22
CA ASN A 547 7.92 26.74 1.44
C ASN A 547 7.44 27.48 2.70
N THR A 548 7.57 28.81 2.73
CA THR A 548 7.08 29.64 3.83
C THR A 548 5.55 29.59 3.93
N GLY A 549 4.85 29.60 2.79
CA GLY A 549 3.40 29.49 2.72
C GLY A 549 2.90 28.14 3.24
N LEU A 550 3.51 27.04 2.79
CA LEU A 550 3.19 25.69 3.27
C LEU A 550 3.41 25.54 4.77
N GLU A 551 4.49 26.11 5.32
CA GLU A 551 4.74 26.08 6.77
C GLU A 551 3.65 26.83 7.54
N LYS A 552 3.19 27.99 7.05
CA LYS A 552 2.07 28.71 7.67
C LYS A 552 0.76 27.91 7.60
N LEU A 553 0.47 27.27 6.46
CA LEU A 553 -0.68 26.35 6.35
C LEU A 553 -0.54 25.18 7.32
N PHE A 554 0.66 24.62 7.49
CA PHE A 554 0.94 23.54 8.42
C PHE A 554 0.68 23.95 9.87
N GLN A 555 1.13 25.14 10.28
CA GLN A 555 0.86 25.66 11.62
C GLN A 555 -0.63 25.89 11.85
N ALA A 556 -1.35 26.46 10.87
CA ALA A 556 -2.80 26.60 10.96
C ALA A 556 -3.51 25.24 11.08
N ARG A 557 -3.09 24.25 10.28
CA ARG A 557 -3.70 22.92 10.25
C ARG A 557 -3.58 22.16 11.57
N LYS A 558 -2.52 22.38 12.36
CA LYS A 558 -2.36 21.77 13.69
C LYS A 558 -3.51 22.06 14.66
N HIS A 559 -4.27 23.14 14.43
CA HIS A 559 -5.41 23.52 15.27
C HIS A 559 -6.74 22.89 14.83
N ARG A 560 -6.80 22.25 13.65
CA ARG A 560 -7.98 21.53 13.19
C ARG A 560 -8.17 20.21 13.96
N PRO A 561 -9.40 19.69 14.07
CA PRO A 561 -9.62 18.34 14.56
C PRO A 561 -8.83 17.35 13.70
N LYS A 562 -7.99 16.53 14.33
CA LYS A 562 -7.14 15.57 13.62
C LYS A 562 -7.94 14.35 13.22
N ALA A 563 -7.52 13.71 12.13
CA ALA A 563 -7.88 12.33 11.84
C ALA A 563 -7.49 11.42 13.01
N HIS A 564 -8.27 10.36 13.20
CA HIS A 564 -7.94 9.34 14.19
C HIS A 564 -6.60 8.68 13.84
N LEU A 565 -5.80 8.37 14.86
CA LEU A 565 -4.55 7.63 14.69
C LEU A 565 -4.82 6.18 15.08
N ASP A 566 -4.70 5.25 14.14
CA ASP A 566 -4.67 3.83 14.49
C ASP A 566 -3.34 3.56 15.19
N ASN A 567 -3.43 3.39 16.51
CA ASN A 567 -2.28 3.25 17.39
C ASN A 567 -1.73 1.81 17.43
N LYS A 568 -2.29 0.89 16.64
CA LYS A 568 -1.78 -0.45 16.42
C LYS A 568 -0.40 -0.36 15.79
N MET A 569 0.53 -1.18 16.26
CA MET A 569 1.88 -1.30 15.72
C MET A 569 2.04 -2.74 15.24
N LEU A 570 2.24 -2.90 13.93
CA LEU A 570 2.33 -4.19 13.25
C LEU A 570 3.80 -4.57 12.99
N ALA A 571 4.20 -5.80 13.30
CA ALA A 571 5.58 -6.25 13.11
C ALA A 571 6.02 -6.14 11.63
N ALA A 572 5.17 -6.61 10.70
CA ALA A 572 5.40 -6.51 9.27
C ALA A 572 5.72 -5.07 8.81
N TRP A 573 4.87 -4.11 9.16
CA TRP A 573 5.01 -2.72 8.71
C TRP A 573 6.14 -1.98 9.42
N ASN A 574 6.40 -2.30 10.69
CA ASN A 574 7.58 -1.81 11.40
C ASN A 574 8.86 -2.35 10.75
N GLY A 575 8.89 -3.61 10.30
CA GLY A 575 10.00 -4.18 9.53
C GLY A 575 10.28 -3.43 8.22
N LEU A 576 9.23 -3.12 7.45
CA LEU A 576 9.36 -2.28 6.26
C LEU A 576 9.86 -0.87 6.62
N MET A 577 9.37 -0.27 7.71
CA MET A 577 9.77 1.07 8.08
C MET A 577 11.23 1.13 8.57
N VAL A 578 11.70 0.09 9.26
CA VAL A 578 13.13 -0.07 9.58
C VAL A 578 13.96 -0.07 8.30
N SER A 579 13.54 -0.79 7.25
CA SER A 579 14.18 -0.73 5.93
C SER A 579 14.19 0.69 5.35
N GLY A 580 13.05 1.40 5.38
CA GLY A 580 12.96 2.78 4.86
C GLY A 580 13.93 3.75 5.54
N PHE A 581 13.97 3.77 6.87
CA PHE A 581 14.93 4.61 7.59
C PHE A 581 16.39 4.20 7.37
N ALA A 582 16.69 2.89 7.32
CA ALA A 582 18.04 2.38 7.12
C ALA A 582 18.58 2.71 5.72
N VAL A 583 17.81 2.41 4.67
CA VAL A 583 18.20 2.61 3.28
C VAL A 583 18.34 4.11 2.97
N THR A 584 17.35 4.92 3.33
CA THR A 584 17.40 6.37 3.10
C THR A 584 18.51 7.03 3.93
N GLY A 585 18.67 6.63 5.19
CA GLY A 585 19.72 7.14 6.07
C GLY A 585 21.11 6.87 5.52
N ALA A 586 21.38 5.64 5.06
CA ALA A 586 22.67 5.27 4.50
C ALA A 586 22.93 5.98 3.15
N ALA A 587 21.94 5.97 2.24
CA ALA A 587 22.11 6.57 0.91
C ALA A 587 22.36 8.08 0.96
N LEU A 588 21.68 8.80 1.88
CA LEU A 588 21.81 10.24 2.04
C LEU A 588 22.90 10.65 3.05
N GLY A 589 23.59 9.69 3.69
CA GLY A 589 24.60 9.99 4.71
C GLY A 589 24.03 10.63 5.98
N MET A 590 22.79 10.29 6.35
CA MET A 590 22.06 10.86 7.49
C MET A 590 22.00 9.86 8.66
N GLU A 591 23.01 9.89 9.54
CA GLU A 591 23.12 8.99 10.70
C GLU A 591 21.89 9.00 11.62
N LYS A 592 21.21 10.16 11.74
CA LYS A 592 19.98 10.28 12.54
C LYS A 592 18.88 9.33 12.06
N LEU A 593 18.76 9.10 10.75
CA LEU A 593 17.77 8.18 10.19
C LEU A 593 18.15 6.72 10.46
N VAL A 594 19.43 6.37 10.35
CA VAL A 594 19.94 5.04 10.72
C VAL A 594 19.71 4.75 12.22
N ALA A 595 19.85 5.77 13.08
CA ALA A 595 19.52 5.65 14.50
C ALA A 595 18.02 5.42 14.74
N GLN A 596 17.12 6.02 13.95
CA GLN A 596 15.69 5.73 14.03
C GLN A 596 15.38 4.29 13.60
N ALA A 597 16.00 3.79 12.52
CA ALA A 597 15.88 2.38 12.12
C ALA A 597 16.33 1.43 13.24
N THR A 598 17.45 1.77 13.90
CA THR A 598 17.98 1.02 15.05
C THR A 598 17.00 0.99 16.22
N ASN A 599 16.33 2.11 16.52
CA ASN A 599 15.31 2.17 17.57
C ASN A 599 14.08 1.33 17.22
N GLY A 600 13.64 1.33 15.95
CA GLY A 600 12.57 0.47 15.46
C GLY A 600 12.90 -1.03 15.59
N ALA A 601 14.12 -1.44 15.22
CA ALA A 601 14.58 -2.82 15.40
C ALA A 601 14.65 -3.23 16.88
N LYS A 602 15.15 -2.33 17.76
CA LYS A 602 15.13 -2.54 19.21
C LYS A 602 13.71 -2.68 19.76
N PHE A 603 12.78 -1.88 19.26
CA PHE A 603 11.37 -1.96 19.63
C PHE A 603 10.77 -3.32 19.26
N LEU A 604 10.94 -3.76 18.01
CA LEU A 604 10.49 -5.07 17.54
C LEU A 604 11.03 -6.19 18.43
N LYS A 605 12.34 -6.18 18.72
CA LYS A 605 13.00 -7.19 19.56
C LYS A 605 12.50 -7.19 21.01
N ARG A 606 12.17 -6.02 21.56
CA ARG A 606 11.74 -5.86 22.95
C ARG A 606 10.26 -6.17 23.17
N HIS A 607 9.40 -5.73 22.26
CA HIS A 607 7.95 -5.73 22.47
C HIS A 607 7.22 -6.75 21.60
N MET A 608 7.78 -7.10 20.43
CA MET A 608 7.09 -7.96 19.47
C MET A 608 7.72 -9.34 19.35
N PHE A 609 8.95 -9.55 19.83
CA PHE A 609 9.55 -10.88 19.90
C PHE A 609 9.34 -11.50 21.28
N ASP A 610 8.65 -12.63 21.32
CA ASP A 610 8.46 -13.42 22.53
C ASP A 610 9.64 -14.38 22.72
N VAL A 611 10.46 -14.14 23.73
CA VAL A 611 11.66 -14.95 23.98
C VAL A 611 11.29 -16.36 24.45
N SER A 612 10.13 -16.54 25.11
CA SER A 612 9.73 -17.81 25.69
C SER A 612 9.24 -18.80 24.62
N SER A 613 8.39 -18.34 23.69
CA SER A 613 7.91 -19.15 22.57
C SER A 613 8.86 -19.11 21.37
N GLY A 614 9.75 -18.12 21.31
CA GLY A 614 10.60 -17.85 20.16
C GLY A 614 9.83 -17.31 18.95
N ARG A 615 8.62 -16.76 19.16
CA ARG A 615 7.73 -16.29 18.09
C ARG A 615 7.63 -14.77 18.05
N LEU A 616 7.40 -14.21 16.87
CA LEU A 616 6.92 -12.83 16.73
C LEU A 616 5.43 -12.76 17.07
N LYS A 617 5.06 -11.70 17.78
CA LYS A 617 3.70 -11.18 17.90
C LYS A 617 3.48 -10.24 16.72
N ARG A 618 2.28 -10.28 16.15
CA ARG A 618 1.89 -9.42 15.04
C ARG A 618 1.61 -8.00 15.48
N THR A 619 0.86 -7.84 16.57
CA THR A 619 0.33 -6.54 17.01
C THR A 619 0.82 -6.19 18.41
N CYS A 620 0.95 -4.90 18.64
CA CYS A 620 0.89 -4.28 19.96
C CYS A 620 0.25 -2.89 19.83
N TYR A 621 -0.10 -2.25 20.95
CA TYR A 621 -0.88 -1.01 20.94
C TYR A 621 -0.25 0.03 21.86
N ALA A 622 -0.49 1.30 21.56
CA ALA A 622 -0.16 2.37 22.51
C ALA A 622 -1.15 2.34 23.68
N GLY A 623 -0.62 2.09 24.88
CA GLY A 623 -1.36 2.09 26.13
C GLY A 623 -1.38 3.43 26.83
N THR A 624 -2.08 3.46 27.96
CA THR A 624 -2.21 4.68 28.77
C THR A 624 -0.85 5.21 29.20
N GLY A 625 -0.69 6.53 29.11
CA GLY A 625 0.54 7.20 29.46
C GLY A 625 1.70 6.87 28.52
N GLY A 626 1.48 6.22 27.36
CA GLY A 626 2.46 5.81 26.34
C GLY A 626 3.22 4.51 26.66
N THR A 627 2.54 3.61 27.38
CA THR A 627 3.00 2.23 27.57
C THR A 627 2.76 1.42 26.29
N VAL A 628 3.35 0.23 26.19
CA VAL A 628 3.10 -0.68 25.06
C VAL A 628 2.27 -1.84 25.60
N GLU A 629 1.06 -1.97 25.09
CA GLU A 629 0.10 -2.99 25.48
C GLU A 629 0.03 -4.11 24.43
N GLN A 630 -0.38 -5.29 24.89
CA GLN A 630 -0.55 -6.49 24.08
C GLN A 630 -1.99 -6.97 24.17
N SER A 631 -2.48 -7.65 23.14
CA SER A 631 -3.72 -8.41 23.26
C SER A 631 -3.50 -9.62 24.19
N ASN A 632 -4.59 -10.12 24.78
CA ASN A 632 -4.56 -11.35 25.57
C ASN A 632 -5.70 -12.28 25.15
N PRO A 633 -5.43 -13.41 24.47
CA PRO A 633 -4.10 -13.90 24.08
C PRO A 633 -3.40 -13.00 23.04
N PRO A 634 -2.06 -13.10 22.87
CA PRO A 634 -1.34 -12.33 21.86
C PRO A 634 -1.72 -12.78 20.44
N CYS A 635 -1.85 -11.83 19.51
CA CYS A 635 -1.91 -12.14 18.08
C CYS A 635 -0.51 -12.53 17.59
N TRP A 636 -0.33 -13.79 17.17
CA TRP A 636 0.95 -14.29 16.66
C TRP A 636 1.22 -13.84 15.22
N GLY A 637 2.50 -13.68 14.87
CA GLY A 637 2.94 -13.22 13.56
C GLY A 637 2.63 -14.20 12.43
N PHE A 638 2.30 -13.65 11.26
CA PHE A 638 2.14 -14.35 10.00
C PHE A 638 3.43 -14.28 9.17
N LEU A 639 3.46 -14.95 8.01
CA LEU A 639 4.63 -14.96 7.13
C LEU A 639 5.18 -13.55 6.84
N GLU A 640 4.31 -12.57 6.59
CA GLU A 640 4.68 -11.17 6.31
C GLU A 640 5.41 -10.49 7.47
N ASP A 641 5.07 -10.82 8.73
CA ASP A 641 5.73 -10.28 9.91
C ASP A 641 7.19 -10.73 9.97
N TYR A 642 7.49 -11.98 9.60
CA TYR A 642 8.86 -12.47 9.55
C TYR A 642 9.59 -11.95 8.32
N ALA A 643 9.00 -12.08 7.13
CA ALA A 643 9.65 -11.72 5.87
C ALA A 643 10.06 -10.25 5.85
N PHE A 644 9.20 -9.34 6.33
CA PHE A 644 9.48 -7.91 6.29
C PHE A 644 10.41 -7.47 7.42
N VAL A 645 10.34 -8.08 8.60
CA VAL A 645 11.30 -7.81 9.68
C VAL A 645 12.70 -8.30 9.29
N VAL A 646 12.82 -9.51 8.74
CA VAL A 646 14.11 -10.02 8.21
C VAL A 646 14.65 -9.05 7.15
N ARG A 647 13.81 -8.57 6.23
CA ARG A 647 14.23 -7.59 5.22
C ARG A 647 14.76 -6.30 5.86
N GLY A 648 14.03 -5.74 6.82
CA GLY A 648 14.43 -4.54 7.57
C GLY A 648 15.74 -4.72 8.32
N LEU A 649 15.96 -5.88 8.94
CA LEU A 649 17.19 -6.18 9.68
C LEU A 649 18.40 -6.34 8.77
N LEU A 650 18.23 -6.96 7.59
CA LEU A 650 19.30 -7.04 6.60
C LEU A 650 19.68 -5.65 6.06
N ASP A 651 18.69 -4.81 5.79
CA ASP A 651 18.91 -3.43 5.34
C ASP A 651 19.53 -2.56 6.44
N LEU A 652 19.13 -2.76 7.71
CA LEU A 652 19.74 -2.10 8.87
C LEU A 652 21.18 -2.57 9.11
N TYR A 653 21.47 -3.86 8.97
CA TYR A 653 22.83 -4.36 9.03
C TYR A 653 23.70 -3.71 7.95
N GLU A 654 23.23 -3.64 6.70
CA GLU A 654 24.01 -2.97 5.65
C GLU A 654 24.21 -1.47 5.93
N ALA A 655 23.26 -0.80 6.57
CA ALA A 655 23.38 0.62 6.92
C ALA A 655 24.26 0.89 8.16
N SER A 656 24.25 0.00 9.16
CA SER A 656 24.91 0.21 10.46
C SER A 656 26.20 -0.59 10.65
N GLN A 657 26.36 -1.68 9.90
CA GLN A 657 27.41 -2.70 10.05
C GLN A 657 27.43 -3.39 11.43
N GLU A 658 26.36 -3.29 12.22
CA GLU A 658 26.24 -4.01 13.49
C GLU A 658 25.76 -5.47 13.27
N SER A 659 26.65 -6.44 13.51
CA SER A 659 26.39 -7.87 13.24
C SER A 659 25.16 -8.44 13.97
N SER A 660 24.81 -7.87 15.12
CA SER A 660 23.70 -8.35 15.94
C SER A 660 22.35 -8.30 15.23
N TRP A 661 22.18 -7.39 14.25
CA TRP A 661 20.99 -7.32 13.42
C TRP A 661 20.94 -8.44 12.39
N LEU A 662 22.07 -8.76 11.77
CA LEU A 662 22.21 -9.90 10.88
C LEU A 662 21.95 -11.19 11.63
N GLU A 663 22.60 -11.41 12.79
CA GLU A 663 22.38 -12.57 13.66
C GLU A 663 20.90 -12.80 13.98
N TRP A 664 20.18 -11.72 14.27
CA TRP A 664 18.74 -11.81 14.55
C TRP A 664 17.92 -12.10 13.29
N ALA A 665 18.29 -11.54 12.14
CA ALA A 665 17.67 -11.85 10.85
C ALA A 665 17.79 -13.34 10.50
N LEU A 666 18.97 -13.95 10.69
CA LEU A 666 19.17 -15.39 10.49
C LEU A 666 18.24 -16.21 11.40
N ARG A 667 18.20 -15.88 12.69
CA ARG A 667 17.33 -16.58 13.65
C ARG A 667 15.85 -16.48 13.26
N LEU A 668 15.39 -15.31 12.82
CA LEU A 668 14.00 -15.11 12.38
C LEU A 668 13.70 -15.86 11.08
N GLN A 669 14.65 -15.95 10.14
CA GLN A 669 14.49 -16.76 8.93
C GLN A 669 14.35 -18.25 9.28
N ASP A 670 15.15 -18.77 10.21
CA ASP A 670 15.01 -20.17 10.65
C ASP A 670 13.66 -20.44 11.32
N ILE A 671 13.12 -19.47 12.07
CA ILE A 671 11.78 -19.57 12.66
C ILE A 671 10.72 -19.52 11.55
N GLN A 672 10.85 -18.61 10.58
CA GLN A 672 9.96 -18.53 9.42
C GLN A 672 9.90 -19.85 8.66
N ASP A 673 11.06 -20.47 8.43
CA ASP A 673 11.19 -21.77 7.78
C ASP A 673 10.48 -22.88 8.54
N LYS A 674 10.59 -22.90 9.87
CA LYS A 674 9.91 -23.90 10.70
C LYS A 674 8.39 -23.73 10.71
N LEU A 675 7.90 -22.48 10.75
CA LEU A 675 6.47 -22.19 10.92
C LEU A 675 5.67 -22.26 9.61
N PHE A 676 6.26 -21.82 8.49
CA PHE A 676 5.49 -21.49 7.29
C PHE A 676 5.91 -22.26 6.03
N TRP A 677 7.10 -22.87 5.99
CA TRP A 677 7.58 -23.57 4.79
C TRP A 677 6.65 -24.73 4.42
N ASP A 678 6.32 -24.86 3.14
CA ASP A 678 5.64 -26.02 2.60
C ASP A 678 6.67 -27.05 2.08
N PRO A 679 6.94 -28.14 2.83
CA PRO A 679 7.91 -29.14 2.41
C PRO A 679 7.47 -29.93 1.16
N ARG A 680 6.18 -29.89 0.79
CA ARG A 680 5.65 -30.63 -0.36
C ARG A 680 5.58 -29.77 -1.61
N GLY A 681 4.99 -28.58 -1.52
CA GLY A 681 4.78 -27.69 -2.65
C GLY A 681 5.87 -26.63 -2.86
N GLY A 682 6.76 -26.42 -1.89
CA GLY A 682 7.73 -25.31 -1.91
C GLY A 682 7.07 -23.94 -1.64
N GLY A 683 7.89 -22.96 -1.27
CA GLY A 683 7.40 -21.65 -0.81
C GLY A 683 6.76 -21.71 0.58
N TYR A 684 6.15 -20.60 0.99
CA TYR A 684 5.64 -20.41 2.35
C TYR A 684 4.13 -20.14 2.37
N PHE A 685 3.44 -20.78 3.31
CA PHE A 685 2.05 -20.45 3.63
C PHE A 685 1.97 -19.14 4.42
N CYS A 686 0.89 -18.37 4.23
CA CYS A 686 0.67 -17.11 4.94
C CYS A 686 0.51 -17.32 6.45
N SER A 687 -0.12 -18.41 6.87
CA SER A 687 -0.41 -18.76 8.27
C SER A 687 0.31 -20.05 8.70
N GLU A 688 0.54 -20.18 10.00
CA GLU A 688 1.09 -21.39 10.63
C GLU A 688 0.12 -22.57 10.47
N ALA A 689 0.64 -23.80 10.45
CA ALA A 689 -0.19 -25.00 10.32
C ALA A 689 -1.20 -25.16 11.48
N GLU A 690 -0.77 -24.92 12.72
CA GLU A 690 -1.59 -25.08 13.92
C GLU A 690 -2.61 -23.97 14.09
N LEU A 691 -2.25 -22.71 13.83
CA LEU A 691 -3.17 -21.57 13.92
C LEU A 691 -4.12 -21.45 12.73
N GLY A 692 -3.78 -22.10 11.60
CA GLY A 692 -4.59 -22.11 10.38
C GLY A 692 -5.68 -23.18 10.35
N THR A 693 -5.86 -23.99 11.40
CA THR A 693 -6.88 -25.06 11.44
C THR A 693 -8.31 -24.54 11.37
N ASP A 694 -8.51 -23.29 11.81
CA ASP A 694 -9.81 -22.62 11.82
C ASP A 694 -10.15 -21.97 10.47
N LEU A 695 -9.34 -22.22 9.43
CA LEU A 695 -9.59 -21.73 8.08
C LEU A 695 -9.84 -22.90 7.12
N PRO A 696 -10.73 -22.72 6.13
CA PRO A 696 -11.03 -23.78 5.15
C PRO A 696 -9.82 -24.11 4.26
N LEU A 697 -8.85 -23.19 4.13
CA LEU A 697 -7.62 -23.42 3.41
C LEU A 697 -6.48 -22.48 3.87
N ARG A 698 -5.24 -22.95 3.73
CA ARG A 698 -4.02 -22.15 3.89
C ARG A 698 -3.52 -21.71 2.51
N LEU A 699 -3.32 -20.40 2.36
CA LEU A 699 -2.87 -19.80 1.10
C LEU A 699 -1.37 -19.54 1.11
N LYS A 700 -0.77 -19.53 -0.09
CA LYS A 700 0.52 -18.90 -0.36
C LYS A 700 0.25 -17.63 -1.16
N ASP A 701 0.82 -16.52 -0.72
CA ASP A 701 0.60 -15.23 -1.36
C ASP A 701 1.28 -15.15 -2.73
N ASP A 702 0.50 -14.93 -3.80
CA ASP A 702 0.95 -14.99 -5.20
C ASP A 702 0.73 -13.68 -5.98
N GLN A 703 0.62 -12.58 -5.24
CA GLN A 703 0.45 -11.24 -5.80
C GLN A 703 1.29 -10.20 -5.05
N ASP A 704 2.19 -9.51 -5.75
CA ASP A 704 2.79 -8.27 -5.26
C ASP A 704 1.83 -7.11 -5.59
N GLY A 705 1.27 -6.47 -4.57
CA GLY A 705 0.34 -5.34 -4.69
C GLY A 705 0.89 -4.07 -4.04
N ALA A 706 0.00 -3.34 -3.34
CA ALA A 706 0.42 -2.22 -2.49
C ALA A 706 1.42 -2.67 -1.40
N GLU A 707 1.19 -3.86 -0.84
CA GLU A 707 2.18 -4.62 -0.07
C GLU A 707 2.81 -5.69 -0.98
N PRO A 708 4.13 -5.95 -0.87
CA PRO A 708 4.77 -7.02 -1.62
C PRO A 708 4.32 -8.38 -1.09
N SER A 709 4.28 -9.42 -1.93
CA SER A 709 4.05 -10.77 -1.43
C SER A 709 5.18 -11.16 -0.48
N ALA A 710 4.82 -11.70 0.68
CA ALA A 710 5.80 -12.18 1.64
C ALA A 710 6.65 -13.33 1.08
N ASN A 711 6.15 -14.09 0.10
CA ASN A 711 6.95 -15.08 -0.64
C ASN A 711 8.01 -14.41 -1.54
N SER A 712 7.65 -13.33 -2.25
CA SER A 712 8.59 -12.54 -3.06
C SER A 712 9.73 -11.96 -2.19
N VAL A 713 9.37 -11.37 -1.04
CA VAL A 713 10.37 -10.83 -0.10
C VAL A 713 11.22 -11.94 0.51
N SER A 714 10.62 -13.07 0.89
CA SER A 714 11.35 -14.22 1.44
C SER A 714 12.35 -14.80 0.45
N ALA A 715 11.99 -14.93 -0.83
CA ALA A 715 12.92 -15.40 -1.86
C ALA A 715 14.18 -14.52 -1.93
N HIS A 716 14.01 -13.19 -1.85
CA HIS A 716 15.13 -12.27 -1.87
C HIS A 716 15.93 -12.30 -0.56
N ASN A 717 15.27 -12.45 0.59
CA ASN A 717 15.94 -12.59 1.88
C ASN A 717 16.81 -13.85 1.92
N LEU A 718 16.29 -15.00 1.47
CA LEU A 718 17.03 -16.25 1.36
C LEU A 718 18.29 -16.10 0.51
N LEU A 719 18.18 -15.41 -0.63
CA LEU A 719 19.32 -15.14 -1.50
C LEU A 719 20.40 -14.30 -0.80
N ARG A 720 20.00 -13.22 -0.11
CA ARG A 720 20.93 -12.36 0.66
C ARG A 720 21.55 -13.10 1.84
N LEU A 721 20.75 -13.85 2.59
CA LEU A 721 21.21 -14.65 3.74
C LEU A 721 22.20 -15.73 3.30
N HIS A 722 21.95 -16.40 2.17
CA HIS A 722 22.93 -17.28 1.54
C HIS A 722 24.24 -16.52 1.24
N SER A 723 24.18 -15.34 0.64
CA SER A 723 25.38 -14.54 0.37
C SER A 723 26.10 -14.05 1.63
N PHE A 724 25.42 -13.87 2.77
CA PHE A 724 26.06 -13.51 4.04
C PHE A 724 26.70 -14.68 4.78
N THR A 725 26.33 -15.92 4.43
CA THR A 725 26.67 -17.08 5.29
C THR A 725 27.25 -18.28 4.56
N GLY A 726 27.04 -18.40 3.25
CA GLY A 726 27.40 -19.58 2.47
C GLY A 726 26.49 -20.79 2.72
N HIS A 727 25.44 -20.68 3.54
CA HIS A 727 24.52 -21.78 3.84
C HIS A 727 23.72 -22.14 2.58
N LYS A 728 23.93 -23.35 2.05
CA LYS A 728 23.33 -23.80 0.78
C LYS A 728 21.83 -24.03 0.88
N ASP A 729 21.34 -24.46 2.05
CA ASP A 729 19.93 -24.74 2.28
C ASP A 729 19.01 -23.55 1.94
N TRP A 730 19.44 -22.32 2.22
CA TRP A 730 18.68 -21.12 1.85
C TRP A 730 18.68 -20.85 0.34
N MET A 731 19.78 -21.15 -0.35
CA MET A 731 19.80 -21.09 -1.82
C MET A 731 18.85 -22.15 -2.42
N ASP A 732 18.88 -23.37 -1.90
CA ASP A 732 18.01 -24.45 -2.34
C ASP A 732 16.53 -24.12 -2.12
N LYS A 733 16.18 -23.55 -0.96
CA LYS A 733 14.83 -23.04 -0.67
C LYS A 733 14.44 -21.89 -1.59
N CYS A 734 15.36 -20.96 -1.89
CA CYS A 734 15.11 -19.87 -2.83
C CYS A 734 14.76 -20.42 -4.22
N VAL A 735 15.58 -21.36 -4.74
CA VAL A 735 15.34 -22.03 -6.01
C VAL A 735 14.02 -22.79 -5.99
N CYS A 736 13.73 -23.53 -4.92
CA CYS A 736 12.47 -24.26 -4.76
C CYS A 736 11.25 -23.33 -4.80
N LEU A 737 11.29 -22.21 -4.07
CA LEU A 737 10.24 -21.20 -4.06
C LEU A 737 10.05 -20.59 -5.45
N LEU A 738 11.11 -20.13 -6.10
CA LEU A 738 11.02 -19.56 -7.46
C LEU A 738 10.49 -20.58 -8.48
N THR A 739 10.80 -21.87 -8.29
CA THR A 739 10.27 -22.96 -9.11
C THR A 739 8.77 -23.14 -8.89
N ALA A 740 8.30 -23.15 -7.63
CA ALA A 740 6.88 -23.29 -7.28
C ALA A 740 6.00 -22.19 -7.91
N PHE A 741 6.50 -20.96 -7.94
CA PHE A 741 5.77 -19.82 -8.52
C PHE A 741 6.00 -19.64 -10.04
N SER A 742 6.76 -20.52 -10.69
CA SER A 742 7.09 -20.37 -12.11
C SER A 742 5.87 -20.44 -13.03
N GLU A 743 4.82 -21.18 -12.68
CA GLU A 743 3.58 -21.20 -13.49
C GLU A 743 2.85 -19.86 -13.42
N ARG A 744 2.76 -19.28 -12.22
CA ARG A 744 2.16 -17.94 -12.01
C ARG A 744 2.93 -16.89 -12.81
N MET A 745 4.25 -16.86 -12.71
CA MET A 745 5.10 -15.93 -13.47
C MET A 745 4.99 -16.11 -14.99
N ARG A 746 4.82 -17.34 -15.50
CA ARG A 746 4.64 -17.56 -16.96
C ARG A 746 3.31 -17.03 -17.47
N ARG A 747 2.25 -17.08 -16.65
CA ARG A 747 0.91 -16.62 -17.01
C ARG A 747 0.74 -15.11 -16.85
N VAL A 748 1.12 -14.58 -15.69
CA VAL A 748 0.91 -13.17 -15.32
C VAL A 748 2.13 -12.66 -14.54
N PRO A 749 3.27 -12.41 -15.20
CA PRO A 749 4.49 -11.97 -14.53
C PRO A 749 4.34 -10.62 -13.82
N VAL A 750 3.50 -9.72 -14.35
CA VAL A 750 3.18 -8.43 -13.70
C VAL A 750 2.47 -8.56 -12.36
N ALA A 751 1.94 -9.73 -12.01
CA ALA A 751 1.40 -9.99 -10.68
C ALA A 751 2.51 -10.25 -9.64
N LEU A 752 3.76 -10.52 -10.06
CA LEU A 752 4.88 -10.84 -9.16
C LEU A 752 6.20 -10.10 -9.53
N PRO A 753 6.20 -8.77 -9.75
CA PRO A 753 7.39 -8.01 -10.14
C PRO A 753 8.58 -8.16 -9.18
N GLU A 754 8.36 -8.23 -7.86
CA GLU A 754 9.46 -8.40 -6.89
C GLU A 754 10.03 -9.83 -6.95
N MET A 755 9.20 -10.83 -7.23
CA MET A 755 9.67 -12.20 -7.45
C MET A 755 10.43 -12.34 -8.77
N VAL A 756 9.97 -11.70 -9.86
CA VAL A 756 10.67 -11.67 -11.16
C VAL A 756 12.03 -10.97 -11.02
N ARG A 757 12.09 -9.88 -10.25
CA ARG A 757 13.36 -9.22 -9.88
C ARG A 757 14.28 -10.20 -9.15
N THR A 758 13.76 -10.96 -8.19
CA THR A 758 14.53 -11.95 -7.42
C THR A 758 15.01 -13.12 -8.28
N LEU A 759 14.18 -13.60 -9.21
CA LEU A 759 14.56 -14.63 -10.18
C LEU A 759 15.78 -14.21 -11.01
N SER A 760 15.81 -12.93 -11.40
CA SER A 760 16.95 -12.34 -12.11
C SER A 760 18.21 -12.30 -11.26
N ALA A 761 18.08 -11.83 -10.02
CA ALA A 761 19.18 -11.79 -9.07
C ALA A 761 19.74 -13.19 -8.75
N GLN A 762 18.88 -14.21 -8.67
CA GLN A 762 19.28 -15.59 -8.42
C GLN A 762 20.10 -16.15 -9.59
N GLN A 763 19.69 -15.90 -10.83
CA GLN A 763 20.38 -16.41 -12.02
C GLN A 763 21.67 -15.63 -12.38
N GLN A 764 21.76 -14.35 -11.98
CA GLN A 764 22.95 -13.50 -12.19
C GLN A 764 23.94 -13.54 -11.01
N THR A 765 23.53 -14.10 -9.87
CA THR A 765 24.19 -14.03 -8.55
C THR A 765 24.26 -12.61 -7.98
N LEU A 766 24.32 -12.49 -6.64
CA LEU A 766 24.49 -11.18 -5.99
C LEU A 766 25.95 -10.74 -6.02
N LYS A 767 26.20 -9.44 -6.23
CA LYS A 767 27.50 -8.81 -6.01
C LYS A 767 27.77 -8.75 -4.50
N GLN A 768 28.75 -9.50 -4.02
CA GLN A 768 29.19 -9.43 -2.63
C GLN A 768 30.32 -8.40 -2.51
N ILE A 769 30.03 -7.26 -1.90
CA ILE A 769 30.97 -6.15 -1.70
C ILE A 769 31.53 -6.27 -0.29
N VAL A 770 32.81 -6.62 -0.17
CA VAL A 770 33.51 -6.75 1.10
C VAL A 770 34.47 -5.58 1.28
N ILE A 771 34.30 -4.79 2.33
CA ILE A 771 35.23 -3.74 2.73
C ILE A 771 36.05 -4.25 3.91
N CYS A 772 37.37 -4.28 3.77
CA CYS A 772 38.31 -4.63 4.83
C CYS A 772 38.87 -3.34 5.43
N GLY A 773 38.51 -3.01 6.66
CA GLY A 773 38.91 -1.75 7.27
C GLY A 773 38.35 -1.55 8.67
N ASP A 774 38.94 -0.61 9.41
CA ASP A 774 38.43 -0.18 10.71
C ASP A 774 37.10 0.59 10.49
N PRO A 775 35.97 0.17 11.10
CA PRO A 775 34.67 0.85 10.97
C PRO A 775 34.69 2.35 11.30
N GLN A 776 35.62 2.79 12.16
CA GLN A 776 35.72 4.19 12.58
C GLN A 776 36.66 5.02 11.71
N ALA A 777 37.48 4.39 10.86
CA ALA A 777 38.42 5.08 10.00
C ALA A 777 37.70 5.84 8.86
N LYS A 778 38.28 6.99 8.49
CA LYS A 778 37.68 7.91 7.50
C LYS A 778 37.60 7.31 6.10
N ASP A 779 38.61 6.54 5.70
CA ASP A 779 38.68 5.83 4.43
C ASP A 779 37.61 4.72 4.34
N THR A 780 37.41 3.92 5.39
CA THR A 780 36.32 2.94 5.47
C THR A 780 34.96 3.62 5.32
N LYS A 781 34.71 4.70 6.06
CA LYS A 781 33.45 5.47 5.96
C LYS A 781 33.23 6.05 4.56
N ALA A 782 34.29 6.52 3.91
CA ALA A 782 34.21 7.01 2.54
C ALA A 782 33.84 5.92 1.53
N LEU A 783 34.41 4.71 1.67
CA LEU A 783 34.07 3.56 0.83
C LEU A 783 32.64 3.06 1.08
N LEU A 784 32.21 2.97 2.34
CA LEU A 784 30.82 2.65 2.69
C LEU A 784 29.84 3.66 2.07
N GLN A 785 30.10 4.97 2.24
CA GLN A 785 29.26 6.02 1.66
C GLN A 785 29.23 5.95 0.13
N CYS A 786 30.35 5.61 -0.53
CA CYS A 786 30.38 5.39 -1.97
C CYS A 786 29.39 4.30 -2.38
N VAL A 787 29.46 3.12 -1.73
CA VAL A 787 28.56 1.99 -1.99
C VAL A 787 27.09 2.34 -1.68
N HIS A 788 26.82 3.14 -0.65
CA HIS A 788 25.47 3.58 -0.31
C HIS A 788 24.92 4.66 -1.25
N SER A 789 25.78 5.46 -1.87
CA SER A 789 25.33 6.53 -2.79
C SER A 789 24.94 6.03 -4.19
N ILE A 790 25.18 4.76 -4.50
CA ILE A 790 24.97 4.18 -5.84
C ILE A 790 23.86 3.14 -5.78
N TYR A 791 22.97 3.16 -6.78
CA TYR A 791 21.95 2.14 -6.93
C TYR A 791 22.58 0.82 -7.40
N VAL A 792 22.70 -0.13 -6.47
CA VAL A 792 23.13 -1.51 -6.73
C VAL A 792 22.07 -2.44 -6.11
N PRO A 793 21.09 -2.93 -6.89
CA PRO A 793 19.94 -3.65 -6.34
C PRO A 793 20.23 -5.11 -5.95
N ASN A 794 21.25 -5.71 -6.57
CA ASN A 794 21.62 -7.12 -6.40
C ASN A 794 22.97 -7.21 -5.67
N LYS A 795 23.05 -6.64 -4.46
CA LYS A 795 24.27 -6.72 -3.63
C LYS A 795 24.01 -7.24 -2.22
N VAL A 796 25.10 -7.65 -1.59
CA VAL A 796 25.27 -7.63 -0.14
C VAL A 796 26.53 -6.83 0.20
N LEU A 797 26.48 -6.05 1.28
CA LEU A 797 27.62 -5.25 1.77
C LEU A 797 28.12 -5.82 3.10
N ILE A 798 29.41 -6.13 3.16
CA ILE A 798 30.06 -6.75 4.32
C ILE A 798 31.25 -5.89 4.74
N LEU A 799 31.30 -5.50 6.01
CA LEU A 799 32.49 -4.91 6.62
C LEU A 799 33.26 -6.01 7.37
N ALA A 800 34.44 -6.34 6.85
CA ALA A 800 35.41 -7.20 7.53
C ALA A 800 36.35 -6.32 8.37
N ASP A 801 36.15 -6.36 9.69
CA ASP A 801 36.99 -5.66 10.67
C ASP A 801 38.38 -6.31 10.86
N GLY A 802 38.59 -7.48 10.25
CA GLY A 802 39.82 -8.25 10.34
C GLY A 802 39.92 -9.13 11.58
N ASP A 803 38.87 -9.20 12.41
CA ASP A 803 38.79 -10.13 13.53
C ASP A 803 38.32 -11.53 13.04
N PRO A 804 39.18 -12.57 13.10
CA PRO A 804 38.78 -13.92 12.73
C PRO A 804 37.72 -14.51 13.65
N SER A 805 37.55 -13.94 14.85
CA SER A 805 36.53 -14.31 15.82
C SER A 805 35.21 -13.55 15.64
N SER A 806 35.10 -12.64 14.67
CA SER A 806 33.84 -11.94 14.39
C SER A 806 32.76 -12.91 13.90
N PHE A 807 31.49 -12.52 14.08
CA PHE A 807 30.35 -13.33 13.64
C PHE A 807 30.43 -13.68 12.15
N LEU A 808 30.73 -12.70 11.30
CA LEU A 808 30.82 -12.88 9.85
C LEU A 808 32.01 -13.75 9.45
N SER A 809 33.18 -13.60 10.07
CA SER A 809 34.34 -14.46 9.82
C SER A 809 34.06 -15.93 10.13
N ARG A 810 33.21 -16.22 11.14
CA ARG A 810 32.76 -17.59 11.42
C ARG A 810 31.82 -18.16 10.36
N GLN A 811 30.95 -17.32 9.78
CA GLN A 811 30.03 -17.74 8.73
C GLN A 811 30.74 -17.90 7.39
N LEU A 812 31.66 -16.98 7.06
CA LEU A 812 32.42 -16.93 5.82
C LEU A 812 33.92 -16.94 6.13
N PRO A 813 34.54 -18.13 6.31
CA PRO A 813 35.95 -18.24 6.69
C PRO A 813 36.94 -17.56 5.73
N PHE A 814 36.57 -17.33 4.47
CA PHE A 814 37.46 -16.65 3.52
C PHE A 814 37.68 -15.17 3.86
N LEU A 815 36.80 -14.54 4.65
CA LEU A 815 36.91 -13.13 5.04
C LEU A 815 38.21 -12.87 5.81
N SER A 816 38.69 -13.82 6.61
CA SER A 816 39.96 -13.69 7.35
C SER A 816 41.19 -13.69 6.45
N ASN A 817 41.06 -14.08 5.18
CA ASN A 817 42.16 -14.08 4.21
C ASN A 817 42.27 -12.75 3.46
N LEU A 818 41.26 -11.88 3.53
CA LEU A 818 41.27 -10.58 2.89
C LEU A 818 42.09 -9.60 3.73
N ARG A 819 42.88 -8.76 3.05
CA ARG A 819 43.84 -7.86 3.71
C ARG A 819 43.64 -6.42 3.26
N ARG A 820 44.03 -5.49 4.13
CA ARG A 820 44.22 -4.09 3.73
C ARG A 820 45.44 -3.99 2.82
N VAL A 821 45.34 -3.18 1.76
CA VAL A 821 46.45 -2.86 0.86
C VAL A 821 47.05 -1.54 1.31
N GLU A 822 48.38 -1.53 1.55
CA GLU A 822 49.11 -0.34 2.01
C GLU A 822 48.48 0.31 3.26
N ASP A 823 48.01 -0.51 4.20
CA ASP A 823 47.30 -0.09 5.43
C ASP A 823 46.01 0.74 5.23
N ARG A 824 45.51 0.84 4.00
CA ARG A 824 44.25 1.52 3.68
C ARG A 824 43.07 0.57 3.65
N ALA A 825 41.89 1.09 3.99
CA ALA A 825 40.64 0.37 3.78
C ALA A 825 40.52 -0.09 2.32
N THR A 826 40.17 -1.36 2.13
CA THR A 826 40.26 -2.03 0.82
C THR A 826 38.96 -2.76 0.51
N VAL A 827 38.45 -2.59 -0.71
CA VAL A 827 37.23 -3.23 -1.20
C VAL A 827 37.58 -4.40 -2.12
N TYR A 828 36.87 -5.50 -1.94
CA TYR A 828 36.85 -6.67 -2.79
C TYR A 828 35.42 -6.92 -3.26
N ILE A 829 35.22 -7.04 -4.57
CA ILE A 829 33.90 -7.35 -5.15
C ILE A 829 33.94 -8.78 -5.67
N PHE A 830 33.06 -9.62 -5.15
CA PHE A 830 32.86 -10.99 -5.61
C PHE A 830 31.57 -11.11 -6.41
N GLU A 831 31.68 -11.66 -7.62
CA GLU A 831 30.57 -11.88 -8.54
C GLU A 831 30.88 -13.10 -9.41
N ASN A 832 29.93 -14.02 -9.60
CA ASN A 832 30.11 -15.21 -10.44
C ASN A 832 31.39 -16.02 -10.15
N GLN A 833 31.73 -16.20 -8.86
CA GLN A 833 32.95 -16.90 -8.40
C GLN A 833 34.28 -16.22 -8.77
N ALA A 834 34.24 -15.00 -9.31
CA ALA A 834 35.41 -14.17 -9.56
C ALA A 834 35.53 -13.06 -8.49
N CYS A 835 36.77 -12.65 -8.22
CA CYS A 835 37.08 -11.52 -7.34
C CYS A 835 37.69 -10.38 -8.17
N SER A 836 37.27 -9.15 -7.91
CA SER A 836 37.92 -7.96 -8.46
C SER A 836 39.35 -7.80 -7.92
N MET A 837 40.16 -6.97 -8.58
CA MET A 837 41.37 -6.44 -7.97
C MET A 837 41.01 -5.63 -6.70
N PRO A 838 41.92 -5.53 -5.70
CA PRO A 838 41.69 -4.73 -4.50
C PRO A 838 41.53 -3.24 -4.84
N ILE A 839 40.53 -2.57 -4.27
CA ILE A 839 40.22 -1.16 -4.55
C ILE A 839 40.29 -0.34 -3.26
N THR A 840 41.11 0.70 -3.23
CA THR A 840 41.24 1.60 -2.07
C THR A 840 40.65 2.99 -2.33
N ASP A 841 40.39 3.34 -3.60
CA ASP A 841 39.88 4.66 -3.98
C ASP A 841 38.35 4.63 -4.24
N PRO A 842 37.57 5.50 -3.59
CA PRO A 842 36.13 5.60 -3.83
C PRO A 842 35.73 5.95 -5.27
N CYS A 843 36.56 6.68 -6.03
CA CYS A 843 36.22 7.02 -7.41
C CYS A 843 36.38 5.82 -8.35
N GLU A 844 37.42 5.02 -8.15
CA GLU A 844 37.57 3.71 -8.82
C GLU A 844 36.43 2.75 -8.46
N LEU A 845 36.08 2.65 -7.18
CA LEU A 845 34.94 1.84 -6.73
C LEU A 845 33.63 2.26 -7.41
N ARG A 846 33.36 3.57 -7.47
CA ARG A 846 32.18 4.11 -8.16
C ARG A 846 32.13 3.68 -9.62
N LYS A 847 33.25 3.79 -10.35
CA LYS A 847 33.32 3.38 -11.76
C LYS A 847 32.98 1.89 -11.92
N LEU A 848 33.52 1.04 -11.06
CA LEU A 848 33.28 -0.40 -11.12
C LEU A 848 31.82 -0.77 -10.77
N LEU A 849 31.21 -0.09 -9.81
CA LEU A 849 29.80 -0.33 -9.43
C LEU A 849 28.80 0.20 -10.47
N HIS A 850 29.21 1.14 -11.32
CA HIS A 850 28.40 1.58 -12.46
C HIS A 850 28.46 0.64 -13.66
N GLN A 851 29.45 -0.26 -13.73
CA GLN A 851 29.52 -1.32 -14.73
C GLN A 851 28.61 -2.48 -14.32
#